data_AF-A0A1V9YCZ0-F1
#
_entry.id   AF-A0A1V9YCZ0-F1
#
_cell.length_a   1.000
_cell.length_b   1.000
_cell.length_c   1.000
_cell.angle_alpha   90.00
_cell.angle_beta   90.00
_cell.angle_gamma   90.00
#
_symmetry.space_group_name_H-M   'P 1'
#
loop_
_entity.id
_entity.type
_entity.pdbx_description
1 polymer ?
#
loop_
_entity_poly.entity_id
_entity_poly.type
_entity_poly.pdbx_seq_one_letter_code
_entity_poly.pdbx_strand_id
1 'polypeptide(L)'
;MPGTAAQAAFPWGDAGLVVRSAFGLRLVFRPGKGSGKTSVSFWEAKKMLETLGVAFDHAALLPSPLLQGTTVVQLTFFDRAPFEGAEATVRALPNHTVFSAGNAVEILLETQPSSATPPLAPTAPQFDKQMKGCRPDTVHVTGLPAKWFGVNTADFADLDAKLSHYNAPGHTLQTLFSIFGPVAHLEVVPPANMDSEAILTNVHFDVYVQFTTYDAVRSLLERMQGGRVLCHTAHPKVIVHLNAALDTTEYLSDAHIRQRRFAREQRQMQVAQDAAAAERAAKQKAAETAAATEATSALAARLQAAEDRTRTTSDDKTAGLVHLANESLTALRAAPSARLVDAADLALGGLESHLAALQVAQEAHALASVRKKWLKKVAQQCERSGRHLDAAAAAYEAKAASYASVQAHPAVVADLAAAKDALAQAQATIAHPVPVDAATEEDIHAYLDKLRDDMDEAECMQEAALARLGMLATYHAVQKEVAAADDPSVSAMLDALDRAWGDSTDTLLDKLRLVRAAVARCQRRHEIVARWTAASADLAADELTAPREAAEAALAALGDGATATDAAVEACGAAVDAFATAADAARTARTTAAAAEKALAESFASLHDAKMAAIARARKRLHDWQAEMGTKHGVHRSEAVTKRVHLPGRWPTVTSMGGTPERPAKLTRSSLFARQMPPALLVPSAVFAVQADGRLLSPRTIASERVAAEELQLRTQVIESQKRKEAMAYLQRLKEKELREQALKSIAARTDKADE
;
A
#
# COMPACT_ATOMS: atom_id res chain seq x y z
N MET A 1 -72.78 111.74 26.72
CA MET A 1 -72.88 112.00 25.28
C MET A 1 -71.48 112.29 24.74
N PRO A 2 -70.72 111.27 24.28
CA PRO A 2 -69.50 111.51 23.52
C PRO A 2 -69.90 111.80 22.07
N GLY A 3 -69.44 112.94 21.57
CA GLY A 3 -69.77 113.46 20.25
C GLY A 3 -69.32 112.56 19.11
N THR A 4 -70.07 112.68 18.01
CA THR A 4 -69.75 112.26 16.65
C THR A 4 -68.29 112.54 16.27
N ALA A 5 -67.40 111.57 16.49
CA ALA A 5 -66.12 111.54 15.81
C ALA A 5 -66.38 111.11 14.37
N ALA A 6 -66.32 112.09 13.47
CA ALA A 6 -66.38 111.89 12.03
C ALA A 6 -65.46 110.74 11.59
N GLN A 7 -65.94 109.97 10.61
CA GLN A 7 -65.20 108.97 9.83
C GLN A 7 -63.81 109.51 9.42
N ALA A 8 -62.78 109.25 10.24
CA ALA A 8 -61.41 109.66 9.93
C ALA A 8 -60.73 108.55 9.12
N ALA A 9 -60.74 108.68 7.80
CA ALA A 9 -59.88 107.89 6.93
C ALA A 9 -58.46 108.47 6.95
N PHE A 10 -57.46 107.65 7.27
CA PHE A 10 -56.05 108.03 7.25
C PHE A 10 -55.37 107.42 6.02
N PRO A 11 -54.90 108.22 5.04
CA PRO A 11 -54.09 107.70 3.95
C PRO A 11 -52.73 107.24 4.50
N TRP A 12 -52.39 105.97 4.29
CA TRP A 12 -51.13 105.38 4.75
C TRP A 12 -50.13 105.33 3.59
N GLY A 13 -49.48 106.48 3.35
CA GLY A 13 -48.54 106.68 2.25
C GLY A 13 -49.19 106.84 0.88
N ASP A 14 -48.37 106.84 -0.17
CA ASP A 14 -48.79 107.23 -1.54
C ASP A 14 -49.32 106.06 -2.39
N ALA A 15 -49.26 104.83 -1.87
CA ALA A 15 -49.66 103.61 -2.57
C ALA A 15 -51.19 103.37 -2.64
N GLY A 16 -51.99 104.38 -2.27
CA GLY A 16 -53.45 104.24 -2.23
C GLY A 16 -53.96 103.38 -1.07
N LEU A 17 -53.14 103.16 -0.05
CA LEU A 17 -53.53 102.50 1.19
C LEU A 17 -54.27 103.48 2.10
N VAL A 18 -55.41 103.08 2.63
CA VAL A 18 -56.24 103.92 3.51
C VAL A 18 -56.66 103.10 4.72
N VAL A 19 -56.32 103.59 5.91
CA VAL A 19 -56.78 103.05 7.19
C VAL A 19 -58.10 103.71 7.56
N ARG A 20 -59.15 102.92 7.79
CA ARG A 20 -60.48 103.41 8.16
C ARG A 20 -60.95 102.79 9.46
N SER A 21 -61.74 103.53 10.23
CA SER A 21 -62.53 102.96 11.31
C SER A 21 -63.59 102.03 10.74
N ALA A 22 -63.69 100.82 11.29
CA ALA A 22 -64.77 99.91 10.97
C ALA A 22 -65.27 99.18 12.21
N PHE A 23 -66.53 98.80 12.19
CA PHE A 23 -67.14 97.92 13.16
C PHE A 23 -67.12 96.50 12.58
N GLY A 24 -66.56 95.56 13.33
CA GLY A 24 -66.48 94.16 12.93
C GLY A 24 -67.52 93.34 13.69
N LEU A 25 -68.31 92.53 12.98
CA LEU A 25 -69.23 91.56 13.56
C LEU A 25 -68.81 90.16 13.11
N ARG A 26 -68.43 89.29 14.05
CA ARG A 26 -68.11 87.89 13.75
C ARG A 26 -69.31 87.00 13.99
N LEU A 27 -69.71 86.29 12.94
CA LEU A 27 -70.84 85.39 12.93
C LEU A 27 -70.36 83.97 12.66
N VAL A 28 -70.73 83.04 13.54
CA VAL A 28 -70.42 81.62 13.41
C VAL A 28 -71.67 80.91 12.93
N PHE A 29 -71.57 80.32 11.73
CA PHE A 29 -72.63 79.52 11.13
C PHE A 29 -72.37 78.05 11.42
N ARG A 30 -73.34 77.39 12.03
CA ARG A 30 -73.32 75.95 12.32
C ARG A 30 -74.57 75.28 11.77
N PRO A 31 -74.47 74.09 11.16
CA PRO A 31 -75.67 73.31 10.87
C PRO A 31 -76.44 73.04 12.17
N GLY A 32 -77.72 73.41 12.22
CA GLY A 32 -78.57 73.22 13.39
C GLY A 32 -78.96 71.74 13.58
N LYS A 33 -79.42 71.40 14.80
CA LYS A 33 -79.89 70.03 15.09
C LYS A 33 -81.00 69.59 14.13
N GLY A 34 -80.74 68.52 13.36
CA GLY A 34 -81.66 67.99 12.35
C GLY A 34 -81.41 68.46 10.91
N SER A 35 -80.38 69.29 10.67
CA SER A 35 -79.91 69.63 9.33
C SER A 35 -79.23 68.43 8.66
N GLY A 36 -79.51 68.21 7.37
CA GLY A 36 -78.81 67.20 6.56
C GLY A 36 -77.42 67.64 6.07
N LYS A 37 -77.00 68.87 6.39
CA LYS A 37 -75.72 69.45 5.95
C LYS A 37 -74.63 69.28 7.00
N THR A 38 -73.43 68.92 6.54
CA THR A 38 -72.22 68.79 7.38
C THR A 38 -71.45 70.12 7.53
N SER A 39 -71.67 71.09 6.63
CA SER A 39 -71.08 72.43 6.71
C SER A 39 -71.95 73.46 5.98
N VAL A 40 -71.75 74.74 6.30
CA VAL A 40 -72.42 75.88 5.65
C VAL A 40 -71.41 76.59 4.76
N SER A 41 -71.66 76.77 3.46
CA SER A 41 -70.71 77.52 2.62
C SER A 41 -70.76 79.03 2.86
N PHE A 42 -69.69 79.76 2.55
CA PHE A 42 -69.67 81.24 2.64
C PHE A 42 -70.80 81.90 1.82
N TRP A 43 -71.07 81.40 0.61
CA TRP A 43 -72.12 81.94 -0.24
C TRP A 43 -73.53 81.68 0.31
N GLU A 44 -73.74 80.52 0.96
CA GLU A 44 -74.98 80.25 1.67
C GLU A 44 -75.15 81.16 2.88
N ALA A 45 -74.10 81.36 3.67
CA ALA A 45 -74.08 82.29 4.79
C ALA A 45 -74.40 83.72 4.34
N LYS A 46 -73.78 84.18 3.25
CA LYS A 46 -74.03 85.49 2.66
C LYS A 46 -75.49 85.65 2.23
N LYS A 47 -76.05 84.68 1.50
CA LYS A 47 -77.44 84.72 1.04
C LYS A 47 -78.44 84.71 2.20
N MET A 48 -78.12 84.00 3.29
CA MET A 48 -78.94 84.02 4.51
C MET A 48 -78.95 85.41 5.14
N LEU A 49 -77.80 86.07 5.26
CA LEU A 49 -77.72 87.44 5.78
C LEU A 49 -78.48 88.45 4.90
N GLU A 50 -78.39 88.31 3.58
CA GLU A 50 -79.17 89.12 2.63
C GLU A 50 -80.68 88.90 2.82
N THR A 51 -81.12 87.65 3.06
CA THR A 51 -82.54 87.31 3.30
C THR A 51 -83.06 87.89 4.62
N LEU A 52 -82.19 87.99 5.64
CA LEU A 52 -82.51 88.64 6.91
C LEU A 52 -82.54 90.18 6.83
N GLY A 53 -82.21 90.76 5.67
CA GLY A 53 -82.11 92.21 5.51
C GLY A 53 -80.89 92.82 6.19
N VAL A 54 -79.86 92.03 6.50
CA VAL A 54 -78.62 92.51 7.10
C VAL A 54 -77.75 93.15 6.01
N ALA A 55 -77.70 94.49 5.99
CA ALA A 55 -76.84 95.24 5.08
C ALA A 55 -75.43 95.40 5.67
N PHE A 56 -74.41 94.92 4.97
CA PHE A 56 -73.00 95.00 5.37
C PHE A 56 -72.13 95.55 4.23
N ASP A 57 -71.01 96.21 4.56
CA ASP A 57 -70.11 96.78 3.56
C ASP A 57 -69.17 95.72 2.97
N HIS A 58 -68.69 94.81 3.82
CA HIS A 58 -67.82 93.70 3.41
C HIS A 58 -68.03 92.46 4.27
N ALA A 59 -67.79 91.28 3.67
CA ALA A 59 -67.85 90.00 4.34
C ALA A 59 -66.65 89.14 3.93
N ALA A 60 -65.93 88.62 4.92
CA ALA A 60 -64.78 87.75 4.72
C ALA A 60 -64.94 86.44 5.49
N LEU A 61 -64.47 85.34 4.90
CA LEU A 61 -64.39 84.05 5.57
C LEU A 61 -63.12 84.02 6.44
N LEU A 62 -63.26 83.66 7.71
CA LEU A 62 -62.11 83.42 8.58
C LEU A 62 -61.76 81.93 8.61
N PRO A 63 -60.50 81.56 8.39
CA PRO A 63 -60.05 80.19 8.59
C PRO A 63 -60.10 79.86 10.09
N SER A 64 -60.98 78.94 10.49
CA SER A 64 -61.04 78.43 11.87
C SER A 64 -60.56 76.97 11.88
N PRO A 65 -59.34 76.69 12.36
CA PRO A 65 -58.79 75.33 12.35
C PRO A 65 -59.39 74.41 13.43
N LEU A 66 -60.17 74.95 14.38
CA LEU A 66 -60.54 74.24 15.61
C LEU A 66 -61.91 73.54 15.56
N LEU A 67 -62.73 73.72 14.51
CA LEU A 67 -64.07 73.15 14.45
C LEU A 67 -64.47 72.75 13.01
N GLN A 68 -64.33 71.46 12.69
CA GLN A 68 -64.80 70.89 11.42
C GLN A 68 -66.30 71.16 11.23
N GLY A 69 -66.69 71.68 10.06
CA GLY A 69 -68.09 71.92 9.68
C GLY A 69 -68.68 73.28 10.10
N THR A 70 -67.91 74.14 10.77
CA THR A 70 -68.34 75.49 11.15
C THR A 70 -67.75 76.56 10.24
N THR A 71 -68.54 77.56 9.89
CA THR A 71 -68.13 78.64 8.98
C THR A 71 -68.19 79.95 9.73
N VAL A 72 -67.02 80.56 9.95
CA VAL A 72 -66.90 81.85 10.64
C VAL A 72 -66.81 82.95 9.60
N VAL A 73 -67.80 83.84 9.56
CA VAL A 73 -67.83 84.99 8.66
C VAL A 73 -67.64 86.26 9.48
N GLN A 74 -66.66 87.05 9.09
CA GLN A 74 -66.44 88.38 9.63
C GLN A 74 -67.10 89.41 8.70
N LEU A 75 -68.10 90.10 9.22
CA LEU A 75 -68.74 91.24 8.57
C LEU A 75 -68.08 92.53 9.03
N THR A 76 -67.92 93.46 8.09
CA THR A 76 -67.31 94.77 8.34
C THR A 76 -68.29 95.85 7.92
N PHE A 77 -68.45 96.85 8.79
CA PHE A 77 -69.34 97.99 8.60
C PHE A 77 -68.55 99.29 8.84
N PHE A 78 -68.68 100.29 7.97
CA PHE A 78 -68.06 101.60 8.16
C PHE A 78 -68.91 102.54 9.01
N ASP A 79 -70.22 102.31 9.02
CA ASP A 79 -71.18 103.07 9.81
C ASP A 79 -71.68 102.27 11.00
N ARG A 80 -71.88 102.99 12.12
CA ARG A 80 -72.33 102.40 13.38
C ARG A 80 -73.78 101.92 13.34
N ALA A 81 -74.66 102.64 12.65
CA ALA A 81 -76.09 102.30 12.61
C ALA A 81 -76.39 100.97 11.89
N PRO A 82 -75.81 100.67 10.70
CA PRO A 82 -75.93 99.36 10.07
C PRO A 82 -75.34 98.22 10.92
N PHE A 83 -74.23 98.46 11.61
CA PHE A 83 -73.64 97.48 12.53
C PHE A 83 -74.57 97.14 13.70
N GLU A 84 -75.08 98.14 14.41
CA GLU A 84 -76.01 97.94 15.54
C GLU A 84 -77.32 97.28 15.07
N GLY A 85 -77.79 97.65 13.87
CA GLY A 85 -78.94 97.00 13.22
C GLY A 85 -78.68 95.53 12.88
N ALA A 86 -77.52 95.21 12.31
CA ALA A 86 -77.13 93.84 12.00
C ALA A 86 -77.02 92.98 13.27
N GLU A 87 -76.36 93.49 14.30
CA GLU A 87 -76.23 92.82 15.59
C GLU A 87 -77.59 92.59 16.24
N ALA A 88 -78.47 93.60 16.24
CA ALA A 88 -79.84 93.48 16.77
C ALA A 88 -80.66 92.43 16.00
N THR A 89 -80.59 92.42 14.66
CA THR A 89 -81.30 91.46 13.82
C THR A 89 -80.87 90.03 14.12
N VAL A 90 -79.57 89.76 14.24
CA VAL A 90 -79.06 88.41 14.56
C VAL A 90 -79.43 88.01 16.00
N ARG A 91 -79.39 88.93 16.96
CA ARG A 91 -79.80 88.68 18.35
C ARG A 91 -81.30 88.42 18.50
N ALA A 92 -82.13 89.04 17.67
CA ALA A 92 -83.59 88.92 17.72
C ALA A 92 -84.12 87.62 17.09
N LEU A 93 -83.28 86.82 16.43
CA LEU A 93 -83.69 85.56 15.82
C LEU A 93 -84.15 84.55 16.89
N PRO A 94 -85.33 83.92 16.72
CA PRO A 94 -85.80 82.89 17.63
C PRO A 94 -84.83 81.70 17.60
N ASN A 95 -84.30 81.34 18.77
CA ASN A 95 -83.30 80.28 18.98
C ASN A 95 -81.99 80.47 18.18
N HIS A 96 -81.69 81.67 17.68
CA HIS A 96 -80.54 81.94 16.81
C HIS A 96 -80.49 81.07 15.53
N THR A 97 -81.64 80.56 15.08
CA THR A 97 -81.72 79.67 13.91
C THR A 97 -82.37 80.34 12.70
N VAL A 98 -81.84 80.07 11.52
CA VAL A 98 -82.37 80.49 10.22
C VAL A 98 -82.57 79.26 9.33
N PHE A 99 -83.70 79.17 8.65
CA PHE A 99 -83.98 78.10 7.70
C PHE A 99 -83.57 78.54 6.29
N SER A 100 -82.67 77.77 5.67
CA SER A 100 -82.23 78.00 4.30
C SER A 100 -82.24 76.70 3.51
N ALA A 101 -82.97 76.69 2.39
CA ALA A 101 -83.15 75.52 1.52
C ALA A 101 -83.50 74.23 2.29
N GLY A 102 -84.47 74.32 3.22
CA GLY A 102 -84.97 73.19 4.01
C GLY A 102 -84.10 72.72 5.17
N ASN A 103 -82.96 73.38 5.44
CA ASN A 103 -82.07 73.05 6.55
C ASN A 103 -82.05 74.16 7.61
N ALA A 104 -82.03 73.78 8.89
CA ALA A 104 -81.83 74.71 10.01
C ALA A 104 -80.33 75.05 10.14
N VAL A 105 -79.99 76.34 10.23
CA VAL A 105 -78.63 76.83 10.47
C VAL A 105 -78.65 77.73 11.70
N GLU A 106 -77.80 77.44 12.68
CA GLU A 106 -77.58 78.26 13.87
C GLU A 106 -76.56 79.37 13.54
N ILE A 107 -76.90 80.62 13.82
CA ILE A 107 -76.06 81.81 13.67
C ILE A 107 -75.71 82.33 15.06
N LEU A 108 -74.48 82.12 15.49
CA LEU A 108 -73.99 82.58 16.78
C LEU A 108 -73.15 83.84 16.60
N LEU A 109 -73.39 84.83 17.45
CA LEU A 109 -72.51 85.99 17.57
C LEU A 109 -71.28 85.59 18.37
N GLU A 110 -70.11 85.61 17.73
CA GLU A 110 -68.87 85.43 18.46
C GLU A 110 -68.55 86.73 19.17
N THR A 111 -68.71 86.72 20.51
CA THR A 111 -68.29 87.86 21.32
C THR A 111 -66.77 87.89 21.27
N GLN A 112 -66.20 88.78 20.47
CA GLN A 112 -64.75 88.94 20.45
C GLN A 112 -64.30 89.28 21.88
N PRO A 113 -63.26 88.61 22.42
CA PRO A 113 -62.62 89.12 23.62
C PRO A 113 -62.14 90.53 23.25
N SER A 114 -62.58 91.53 24.01
CA SER A 114 -62.07 92.88 23.81
C SER A 114 -60.59 92.86 24.17
N SER A 115 -59.72 92.55 23.22
CA SER A 115 -58.28 92.80 23.30
C SER A 115 -58.02 94.29 23.10
N ALA A 116 -58.84 95.11 23.77
CA ALA A 116 -58.57 96.51 23.93
C ALA A 116 -57.38 96.59 24.88
N THR A 117 -56.17 96.54 24.31
CA THR A 117 -54.97 96.99 25.01
C THR A 117 -55.33 98.34 25.62
N PRO A 118 -55.21 98.52 26.95
CA PRO A 118 -55.61 99.75 27.60
C PRO A 118 -54.93 100.94 26.92
N PRO A 119 -55.60 102.10 26.82
CA PRO A 119 -54.99 103.27 26.19
C PRO A 119 -53.66 103.54 26.88
N LEU A 120 -52.60 103.63 26.07
CA LEU A 120 -51.26 103.93 26.54
C LEU A 120 -51.25 105.22 27.36
N ALA A 121 -50.44 105.26 28.42
CA ALA A 121 -50.30 106.45 29.25
C ALA A 121 -49.84 107.64 28.39
N PRO A 122 -50.32 108.87 28.65
CA PRO A 122 -50.00 110.05 27.83
C PRO A 122 -48.52 110.43 27.88
N THR A 123 -47.78 110.00 28.92
CA THR A 123 -46.33 110.17 29.04
C THR A 123 -45.70 108.90 29.61
N ALA A 124 -44.46 108.61 29.19
CA ALA A 124 -43.68 107.45 29.66
C ALA A 124 -42.32 107.91 30.24
N PRO A 125 -42.27 108.37 31.50
CA PRO A 125 -41.07 108.99 32.09
C PRO A 125 -39.87 108.04 32.30
N GLN A 126 -40.05 106.73 32.07
CA GLN A 126 -38.99 105.71 32.19
C GLN A 126 -38.64 105.05 30.85
N PHE A 127 -39.19 105.53 29.73
CA PHE A 127 -39.00 104.93 28.41
C PHE A 127 -37.52 104.82 28.01
N ASP A 128 -36.73 105.86 28.25
CA ASP A 128 -35.31 105.88 27.89
C ASP A 128 -34.40 105.15 28.89
N LYS A 129 -34.92 104.73 30.05
CA LYS A 129 -34.15 103.99 31.06
C LYS A 129 -34.11 102.48 30.80
N GLN A 130 -35.08 101.95 30.05
CA GLN A 130 -35.17 100.54 29.70
C GLN A 130 -34.33 100.24 28.44
N MET A 131 -33.77 99.02 28.35
CA MET A 131 -33.01 98.60 27.17
C MET A 131 -33.89 98.54 25.92
N LYS A 132 -33.32 98.85 24.76
CA LYS A 132 -34.00 98.75 23.46
C LYS A 132 -34.56 97.33 23.28
N GLY A 133 -35.83 97.20 22.89
CA GLY A 133 -36.51 95.93 22.70
C GLY A 133 -37.09 95.29 23.96
N CYS A 134 -36.69 95.75 25.16
CA CYS A 134 -37.31 95.42 26.45
C CYS A 134 -38.21 96.55 26.99
N ARG A 135 -38.15 97.72 26.35
CA ARG A 135 -39.04 98.85 26.62
C ARG A 135 -40.26 98.78 25.70
N PRO A 136 -41.37 99.50 25.98
CA PRO A 136 -42.55 99.50 25.13
C PRO A 136 -42.33 100.32 23.84
N ASP A 137 -41.24 100.03 23.11
CA ASP A 137 -40.84 100.67 21.85
C ASP A 137 -41.21 99.86 20.61
N THR A 138 -41.60 98.60 20.79
CA THR A 138 -41.86 97.66 19.71
C THR A 138 -43.36 97.39 19.59
N VAL A 139 -43.89 97.57 18.38
CA VAL A 139 -45.29 97.28 18.04
C VAL A 139 -45.30 96.11 17.07
N HIS A 140 -46.08 95.10 17.41
CA HIS A 140 -46.37 93.96 16.57
C HIS A 140 -47.63 94.24 15.75
N VAL A 141 -47.50 94.23 14.42
CA VAL A 141 -48.62 94.39 13.49
C VAL A 141 -48.80 93.07 12.74
N THR A 142 -49.96 92.46 12.90
CA THR A 142 -50.25 91.14 12.31
C THR A 142 -51.09 91.22 11.05
N GLY A 143 -50.88 90.29 10.12
CA GLY A 143 -51.81 90.00 9.01
C GLY A 143 -51.74 90.97 7.84
N LEU A 144 -50.58 91.59 7.58
CA LEU A 144 -50.41 92.50 6.44
C LEU A 144 -50.24 91.74 5.12
N PRO A 145 -50.86 92.15 3.99
CA PRO A 145 -50.69 91.46 2.72
C PRO A 145 -49.33 91.72 2.08
N ALA A 146 -48.54 90.67 1.87
CA ALA A 146 -47.19 90.73 1.33
C ALA A 146 -47.10 91.51 0.00
N LYS A 147 -48.09 91.32 -0.90
CA LYS A 147 -48.16 92.00 -2.19
C LYS A 147 -48.31 93.52 -2.10
N TRP A 148 -49.01 94.04 -1.08
CA TRP A 148 -49.21 95.48 -0.92
C TRP A 148 -47.97 96.20 -0.42
N PHE A 149 -47.08 95.47 0.26
CA PHE A 149 -45.89 96.01 0.89
C PHE A 149 -44.57 95.55 0.24
N GLY A 150 -44.64 94.78 -0.85
CA GLY A 150 -43.46 94.29 -1.57
C GLY A 150 -42.67 93.21 -0.84
N VAL A 151 -43.30 92.45 0.07
CA VAL A 151 -42.66 91.35 0.82
C VAL A 151 -42.68 90.06 0.01
N ASN A 152 -41.54 89.38 -0.08
CA ASN A 152 -41.41 88.11 -0.77
C ASN A 152 -41.47 86.96 0.25
N THR A 153 -42.58 86.23 0.28
CA THR A 153 -42.82 85.20 1.28
C THR A 153 -41.96 83.94 1.09
N ALA A 154 -41.32 83.76 -0.08
CA ALA A 154 -40.32 82.71 -0.30
C ALA A 154 -39.05 82.92 0.55
N ASP A 155 -38.77 84.16 0.97
CA ASP A 155 -37.60 84.47 1.78
C ASP A 155 -37.76 84.02 3.24
N PHE A 156 -38.98 83.62 3.65
CA PHE A 156 -39.22 83.00 4.95
C PHE A 156 -38.59 81.59 5.10
N ALA A 157 -38.16 80.96 4.00
CA ALA A 157 -37.43 79.68 4.07
C ALA A 157 -35.98 79.86 4.56
N ASP A 158 -35.43 81.08 4.46
CA ASP A 158 -34.04 81.41 4.81
C ASP A 158 -34.01 82.65 5.71
N LEU A 159 -34.67 82.51 6.89
CA LEU A 159 -35.09 83.59 7.79
C LEU A 159 -34.00 84.64 8.10
N ASP A 160 -32.72 84.27 8.18
CA ASP A 160 -31.67 85.23 8.60
C ASP A 160 -30.91 85.90 7.44
N ALA A 161 -30.76 85.24 6.29
CA ALA A 161 -29.94 85.80 5.21
C ALA A 161 -30.66 86.94 4.47
N LYS A 162 -32.00 86.94 4.51
CA LYS A 162 -32.81 87.79 3.65
C LYS A 162 -33.73 88.76 4.38
N LEU A 163 -33.99 88.69 5.68
CA LEU A 163 -34.91 89.66 6.32
C LEU A 163 -34.31 91.05 6.58
N SER A 164 -32.99 91.22 6.46
CA SER A 164 -32.32 92.51 6.73
C SER A 164 -32.58 93.58 5.68
N HIS A 165 -33.01 93.24 4.46
CA HIS A 165 -33.24 94.23 3.40
C HIS A 165 -34.46 95.14 3.66
N TYR A 166 -35.41 94.70 4.47
CA TYR A 166 -36.60 95.49 4.84
C TYR A 166 -36.28 96.70 5.72
N ASN A 167 -35.09 96.72 6.35
CA ASN A 167 -34.56 97.83 7.14
C ASN A 167 -33.78 98.87 6.32
N ALA A 168 -33.61 98.66 5.01
CA ALA A 168 -32.80 99.54 4.18
C ALA A 168 -33.50 100.88 3.93
N PRO A 169 -32.80 102.03 4.12
CA PRO A 169 -33.39 103.36 3.92
C PRO A 169 -33.92 103.49 2.49
N GLY A 170 -35.24 103.69 2.37
CA GLY A 170 -35.96 103.75 1.09
C GLY A 170 -36.85 102.54 0.79
N HIS A 171 -36.79 101.47 1.60
CA HIS A 171 -37.74 100.36 1.48
C HIS A 171 -39.17 100.82 1.84
N THR A 172 -40.17 100.37 1.08
CA THR A 172 -41.58 100.78 1.21
C THR A 172 -42.09 100.63 2.65
N LEU A 173 -41.79 99.51 3.32
CA LEU A 173 -42.20 99.29 4.71
C LEU A 173 -41.59 100.31 5.69
N GLN A 174 -40.29 100.57 5.59
CA GLN A 174 -39.62 101.50 6.48
C GLN A 174 -40.17 102.92 6.27
N THR A 175 -40.41 103.34 5.03
CA THR A 175 -41.00 104.64 4.69
C THR A 175 -42.42 104.77 5.27
N LEU A 176 -43.26 103.73 5.12
CA LEU A 176 -44.65 103.75 5.58
C LEU A 176 -44.77 103.82 7.11
N PHE A 177 -43.92 103.11 7.85
CA PHE A 177 -43.91 103.18 9.31
C PHE A 177 -43.22 104.45 9.83
N SER A 178 -42.32 105.05 9.07
CA SER A 178 -41.66 106.31 9.44
C SER A 178 -42.63 107.50 9.53
N ILE A 179 -43.82 107.40 8.94
CA ILE A 179 -44.89 108.42 9.03
C ILE A 179 -45.36 108.63 10.48
N PHE A 180 -45.25 107.61 11.34
CA PHE A 180 -45.62 107.70 12.75
C PHE A 180 -44.47 108.23 13.62
N GLY A 181 -43.23 108.12 13.15
CA GLY A 181 -42.02 108.62 13.79
C GLY A 181 -40.78 107.78 13.42
N PRO A 182 -39.59 108.12 13.96
CA PRO A 182 -38.34 107.47 13.55
C PRO A 182 -38.28 106.00 13.97
N VAL A 183 -38.20 105.11 12.97
CA VAL A 183 -38.10 103.65 13.13
C VAL A 183 -36.65 103.24 13.38
N ALA A 184 -36.40 102.49 14.45
CA ALA A 184 -35.08 101.96 14.82
C ALA A 184 -34.78 100.63 14.11
N HIS A 185 -35.77 99.72 14.11
CA HIS A 185 -35.64 98.39 13.52
C HIS A 185 -37.00 97.85 13.10
N LEU A 186 -37.01 97.02 12.05
CA LEU A 186 -38.19 96.38 11.49
C LEU A 186 -37.83 94.94 11.13
N GLU A 187 -38.54 93.98 11.69
CA GLU A 187 -38.37 92.55 11.39
C GLU A 187 -39.68 91.99 10.83
N VAL A 188 -39.63 91.46 9.60
CA VAL A 188 -40.77 90.81 8.94
C VAL A 188 -40.72 89.33 9.28
N VAL A 189 -41.79 88.80 9.87
CA VAL A 189 -41.85 87.44 10.39
C VAL A 189 -43.01 86.70 9.70
N PRO A 190 -42.91 85.39 9.45
CA PRO A 190 -44.07 84.60 9.04
C PRO A 190 -45.19 84.72 10.09
N PRO A 191 -46.47 84.69 9.67
CA PRO A 191 -47.58 84.87 10.58
C PRO A 191 -47.62 83.79 11.68
N ALA A 192 -47.93 84.19 12.91
CA ALA A 192 -47.95 83.28 14.05
C ALA A 192 -49.01 82.16 13.86
N ASN A 193 -48.61 80.89 14.09
CA ASN A 193 -49.41 79.64 13.98
C ASN A 193 -49.47 78.93 12.62
N MET A 194 -48.41 78.93 11.81
CA MET A 194 -48.38 78.16 10.54
C MET A 194 -47.41 76.98 10.59
N ASP A 195 -47.87 75.83 10.09
CA ASP A 195 -47.03 74.67 9.82
C ASP A 195 -45.99 75.00 8.74
N SER A 196 -44.78 74.44 8.84
CA SER A 196 -43.63 74.76 7.99
C SER A 196 -43.88 74.63 6.48
N GLU A 197 -44.83 73.78 6.06
CA GLU A 197 -45.23 73.60 4.65
C GLU A 197 -46.20 74.68 4.14
N ALA A 198 -46.95 75.35 5.03
CA ALA A 198 -47.92 76.40 4.68
C ALA A 198 -47.29 77.80 4.52
N ILE A 199 -46.02 77.96 4.90
CA ILE A 199 -45.31 79.25 4.84
C ILE A 199 -45.10 79.72 3.39
N LEU A 200 -44.93 78.79 2.44
CA LEU A 200 -44.69 79.09 1.02
C LEU A 200 -45.93 79.52 0.23
N THR A 201 -47.13 79.25 0.74
CA THR A 201 -48.40 79.56 0.05
C THR A 201 -49.09 80.81 0.62
N ASN A 202 -48.54 81.40 1.68
CA ASN A 202 -49.18 82.51 2.37
C ASN A 202 -48.94 83.87 1.69
N VAL A 203 -50.01 84.66 1.60
CA VAL A 203 -50.04 86.02 1.02
C VAL A 203 -49.90 87.10 2.12
N HIS A 204 -49.78 86.72 3.39
CA HIS A 204 -49.72 87.64 4.54
C HIS A 204 -48.44 87.47 5.34
N PHE A 205 -48.04 88.52 6.06
CA PHE A 205 -46.90 88.54 6.97
C PHE A 205 -47.22 89.33 8.25
N ASP A 206 -46.46 89.05 9.30
CA ASP A 206 -46.46 89.83 10.53
C ASP A 206 -45.18 90.67 10.59
N VAL A 207 -45.23 91.82 11.26
CA VAL A 207 -44.07 92.71 11.37
C VAL A 207 -43.93 93.26 12.78
N TYR A 208 -42.71 93.19 13.30
CA TYR A 208 -42.30 93.86 14.53
C TYR A 208 -41.60 95.16 14.16
N VAL A 209 -42.17 96.29 14.58
CA VAL A 209 -41.64 97.63 14.30
C VAL A 209 -41.21 98.27 15.60
N GLN A 210 -39.92 98.51 15.73
CA GLN A 210 -39.31 99.19 16.86
C GLN A 210 -39.13 100.67 16.55
N PHE A 211 -39.72 101.54 17.37
CA PHE A 211 -39.58 102.99 17.27
C PHE A 211 -38.51 103.54 18.21
N THR A 212 -37.94 104.68 17.86
CA THR A 212 -36.96 105.37 18.72
C THR A 212 -37.64 106.17 19.85
N THR A 213 -38.87 106.65 19.65
CA THR A 213 -39.61 107.50 20.58
C THR A 213 -40.96 106.89 20.98
N TYR A 214 -41.37 107.10 22.23
CA TYR A 214 -42.66 106.64 22.75
C TYR A 214 -43.86 107.28 22.03
N ASP A 215 -43.73 108.56 21.63
CA ASP A 215 -44.77 109.26 20.88
C ASP A 215 -45.06 108.62 19.53
N ALA A 216 -44.07 107.98 18.89
CA ALA A 216 -44.27 107.27 17.64
C ALA A 216 -45.07 105.97 17.83
N VAL A 217 -44.79 105.22 18.90
CA VAL A 217 -45.56 104.04 19.31
C VAL A 217 -47.02 104.42 19.59
N ARG A 218 -47.22 105.48 20.37
CA ARG A 218 -48.55 106.00 20.68
C ARG A 218 -49.29 106.45 19.42
N SER A 219 -48.61 107.19 18.54
CA SER A 219 -49.18 107.66 17.27
C SER A 219 -49.59 106.50 16.35
N LEU A 220 -48.79 105.43 16.30
CA LEU A 220 -49.12 104.23 15.53
C LEU A 220 -50.36 103.53 16.11
N LEU A 221 -50.37 103.26 17.42
CA LEU A 221 -51.45 102.55 18.08
C LEU A 221 -52.76 103.36 18.06
N GLU A 222 -52.73 104.67 18.29
CA GLU A 222 -53.92 105.54 18.18
C GLU A 222 -54.55 105.48 16.77
N ARG A 223 -53.75 105.32 15.72
CA ARG A 223 -54.21 105.29 14.32
C ARG A 223 -54.60 103.88 13.84
N MET A 224 -53.96 102.82 14.34
CA MET A 224 -54.12 101.45 13.86
C MET A 224 -54.86 100.49 14.80
N GLN A 225 -54.98 100.82 16.08
CA GLN A 225 -55.68 100.00 17.06
C GLN A 225 -57.19 100.30 17.07
N GLY A 226 -57.99 99.37 17.58
CA GLY A 226 -59.42 99.61 17.85
C GLY A 226 -60.33 99.45 16.62
N GLY A 227 -60.32 98.27 16.01
CA GLY A 227 -61.24 97.93 14.91
C GLY A 227 -60.91 98.66 13.60
N ARG A 228 -59.64 98.96 13.36
CA ARG A 228 -59.23 99.61 12.11
C ARG A 228 -59.08 98.57 11.01
N VAL A 229 -59.39 98.99 9.79
CA VAL A 229 -59.20 98.18 8.59
C VAL A 229 -58.35 98.92 7.58
N LEU A 230 -57.53 98.16 6.87
CA LEU A 230 -56.75 98.62 5.74
C LEU A 230 -57.52 98.34 4.45
N CYS A 231 -57.78 99.41 3.69
CA CYS A 231 -58.37 99.36 2.37
C CYS A 231 -57.36 99.84 1.33
N HIS A 232 -57.48 99.35 0.11
CA HIS A 232 -56.68 99.81 -1.01
C HIS A 232 -57.57 100.47 -2.07
N THR A 233 -57.22 101.66 -2.55
CA THR A 233 -58.03 102.43 -3.52
C THR A 233 -58.23 101.69 -4.85
N ALA A 234 -57.18 101.03 -5.37
CA ALA A 234 -57.26 100.18 -6.56
C ALA A 234 -58.03 98.85 -6.36
N HIS A 235 -58.16 98.36 -5.12
CA HIS A 235 -58.83 97.09 -4.80
C HIS A 235 -59.87 97.29 -3.69
N PRO A 236 -60.97 98.02 -3.96
CA PRO A 236 -61.95 98.38 -2.93
C PRO A 236 -62.66 97.19 -2.30
N LYS A 237 -62.57 96.00 -2.93
CA LYS A 237 -63.19 94.75 -2.45
C LYS A 237 -62.33 93.99 -1.43
N VAL A 238 -61.06 94.35 -1.24
CA VAL A 238 -60.18 93.66 -0.30
C VAL A 238 -60.00 94.54 0.93
N ILE A 239 -60.45 94.05 2.06
CA ILE A 239 -60.35 94.73 3.36
C ILE A 239 -59.56 93.83 4.31
N VAL A 240 -58.53 94.39 4.94
CA VAL A 240 -57.68 93.66 5.87
C VAL A 240 -57.86 94.24 7.25
N HIS A 241 -58.13 93.40 8.24
CA HIS A 241 -58.23 93.84 9.62
C HIS A 241 -56.83 94.08 10.18
N LEU A 242 -56.59 95.31 10.64
CA LEU A 242 -55.33 95.66 11.27
C LEU A 242 -55.41 95.31 12.75
N ASN A 243 -54.44 94.55 13.21
CA ASN A 243 -54.25 94.29 14.62
C ASN A 243 -52.82 94.70 14.99
N ALA A 244 -52.71 95.90 15.55
CA ALA A 244 -51.48 96.45 16.08
C ALA A 244 -51.54 96.38 17.61
N ALA A 245 -50.56 95.70 18.21
CA ALA A 245 -50.44 95.55 19.65
C ALA A 245 -49.01 95.86 20.09
N LEU A 246 -48.86 96.37 21.31
CA LEU A 246 -47.54 96.50 21.91
C LEU A 246 -46.92 95.10 22.06
N ASP A 247 -45.66 94.94 21.69
CA ASP A 247 -44.95 93.68 21.89
C ASP A 247 -44.65 93.49 23.39
N THR A 248 -45.30 92.50 24.00
CA THR A 248 -45.05 92.08 25.38
C THR A 248 -44.07 90.91 25.47
N THR A 249 -43.64 90.36 24.33
CA THR A 249 -42.77 89.17 24.27
C THR A 249 -41.29 89.51 24.21
N GLU A 250 -40.97 90.81 24.11
CA GLU A 250 -39.60 91.30 23.94
C GLU A 250 -38.90 90.62 22.74
N TYR A 251 -39.63 90.45 21.63
CA TYR A 251 -39.19 89.65 20.49
C TYR A 251 -37.90 90.18 19.86
N LEU A 252 -37.71 91.50 19.89
CA LEU A 252 -36.52 92.21 19.41
C LEU A 252 -35.47 92.47 20.49
N SER A 253 -35.59 91.85 21.67
CA SER A 253 -34.55 91.92 22.71
C SER A 253 -33.30 91.12 22.31
N ASP A 254 -32.13 91.61 22.73
CA ASP A 254 -30.84 90.94 22.49
C ASP A 254 -30.82 89.49 23.01
N ALA A 255 -31.51 89.21 24.12
CA ALA A 255 -31.60 87.88 24.71
C ALA A 255 -32.32 86.89 23.79
N HIS A 256 -33.50 87.27 23.30
CA HIS A 256 -34.28 86.42 22.39
C HIS A 256 -33.60 86.25 21.03
N ILE A 257 -32.97 87.31 20.51
CA ILE A 257 -32.17 87.23 19.26
C ILE A 257 -31.04 86.20 19.41
N ARG A 258 -30.29 86.21 20.53
CA ARG A 258 -29.22 85.23 20.78
C ARG A 258 -29.75 83.81 20.94
N GLN A 259 -30.85 83.61 21.65
CA GLN A 259 -31.46 82.31 21.84
C GLN A 259 -31.91 81.69 20.49
N ARG A 260 -32.51 82.50 19.60
CA ARG A 260 -32.91 82.07 18.26
C ARG A 260 -31.69 81.63 17.42
N ARG A 261 -30.58 82.38 17.48
CA ARG A 261 -29.33 82.02 16.79
C ARG A 261 -28.74 80.70 17.28
N PHE A 262 -28.65 80.50 18.60
CA PHE A 262 -28.11 79.27 19.18
C PHE A 262 -28.96 78.04 18.84
N ALA A 263 -30.29 78.13 18.94
CA ALA A 263 -31.20 77.04 18.60
C ALA A 263 -31.14 76.62 17.11
N ARG A 264 -30.68 77.53 16.23
CA ARG A 264 -30.46 77.24 14.81
C ARG A 264 -29.16 76.48 14.57
N GLU A 265 -28.06 76.92 15.18
CA GLU A 265 -26.75 76.24 15.07
C GLU A 265 -26.85 74.77 15.52
N GLN A 266 -27.56 74.51 16.62
CA GLN A 266 -27.81 73.16 17.12
C GLN A 266 -28.56 72.28 16.11
N ARG A 267 -29.62 72.79 15.49
CA ARG A 267 -30.39 72.05 14.47
C ARG A 267 -29.55 71.73 13.24
N GLN A 268 -28.71 72.66 12.79
CA GLN A 268 -27.84 72.43 11.64
C GLN A 268 -26.79 71.33 11.91
N MET A 269 -26.23 71.30 13.12
CA MET A 269 -25.30 70.22 13.50
C MET A 269 -25.99 68.85 13.55
N GLN A 270 -27.23 68.78 14.06
CA GLN A 270 -27.97 67.53 14.18
C GLN A 270 -28.28 66.90 12.81
N VAL A 271 -28.75 67.71 11.85
CA VAL A 271 -29.03 67.25 10.47
C VAL A 271 -27.77 66.70 9.79
N ALA A 272 -26.62 67.34 10.01
CA ALA A 272 -25.35 66.87 9.45
C ALA A 272 -24.91 65.52 10.07
N GLN A 273 -25.15 65.30 11.36
CA GLN A 273 -24.83 64.04 12.04
C GLN A 273 -25.72 62.88 11.53
N ASP A 274 -27.03 63.12 11.38
CA ASP A 274 -27.97 62.10 10.91
C ASP A 274 -27.66 61.67 9.47
N ALA A 275 -27.29 62.61 8.60
CA ALA A 275 -26.87 62.31 7.23
C ALA A 275 -25.61 61.44 7.18
N ALA A 276 -24.61 61.73 8.02
CA ALA A 276 -23.38 60.94 8.10
C ALA A 276 -23.61 59.52 8.67
N ALA A 277 -24.54 59.36 9.61
CA ALA A 277 -24.93 58.06 10.15
C ALA A 277 -25.66 57.20 9.11
N ALA A 278 -26.56 57.78 8.32
CA ALA A 278 -27.28 57.10 7.25
C ALA A 278 -26.32 56.58 6.15
N GLU A 279 -25.33 57.38 5.75
CA GLU A 279 -24.33 56.97 4.75
C GLU A 279 -23.47 55.81 5.25
N ARG A 280 -23.05 55.82 6.52
CA ARG A 280 -22.30 54.71 7.14
C ARG A 280 -23.12 53.42 7.20
N ALA A 281 -24.40 53.51 7.56
CA ALA A 281 -25.30 52.36 7.61
C ALA A 281 -25.56 51.76 6.21
N ALA A 282 -25.68 52.61 5.17
CA ALA A 282 -25.82 52.16 3.79
C ALA A 282 -24.57 51.44 3.29
N LYS A 283 -23.37 51.95 3.60
CA LYS A 283 -22.09 51.31 3.25
C LYS A 283 -21.91 49.96 3.94
N GLN A 284 -22.30 49.84 5.22
CA GLN A 284 -22.23 48.57 5.95
C GLN A 284 -23.14 47.51 5.33
N LYS A 285 -24.39 47.83 5.02
CA LYS A 285 -25.31 46.89 4.36
C LYS A 285 -24.82 46.46 2.99
N ALA A 286 -24.27 47.38 2.19
CA ALA A 286 -23.68 47.04 0.90
C ALA A 286 -22.48 46.10 1.03
N ALA A 287 -21.59 46.35 2.00
CA ALA A 287 -20.44 45.50 2.29
C ALA A 287 -20.87 44.09 2.76
N GLU A 288 -21.89 43.99 3.62
CA GLU A 288 -22.45 42.71 4.07
C GLU A 288 -23.04 41.90 2.91
N THR A 289 -23.78 42.54 2.01
CA THR A 289 -24.32 41.85 0.82
C THR A 289 -23.22 41.40 -0.15
N ALA A 290 -22.17 42.21 -0.35
CA ALA A 290 -21.03 41.85 -1.18
C ALA A 290 -20.27 40.65 -0.60
N ALA A 291 -19.97 40.67 0.70
CA ALA A 291 -19.34 39.56 1.40
C ALA A 291 -20.18 38.28 1.33
N ALA A 292 -21.50 38.37 1.50
CA ALA A 292 -22.39 37.22 1.37
C ALA A 292 -22.41 36.63 -0.06
N THR A 293 -22.37 37.48 -1.10
CA THR A 293 -22.28 37.01 -2.49
C THR A 293 -20.96 36.31 -2.81
N GLU A 294 -19.84 36.82 -2.29
CA GLU A 294 -18.52 36.19 -2.47
C GLU A 294 -18.48 34.82 -1.78
N ALA A 295 -18.94 34.76 -0.52
CA ALA A 295 -19.05 33.51 0.24
C ALA A 295 -19.94 32.47 -0.47
N THR A 296 -20.99 32.91 -1.16
CA THR A 296 -21.88 32.02 -1.94
C THR A 296 -21.12 31.27 -3.04
N SER A 297 -20.18 31.93 -3.72
CA SER A 297 -19.38 31.30 -4.77
C SER A 297 -18.37 30.28 -4.21
N ALA A 298 -17.75 30.60 -3.07
CA ALA A 298 -16.84 29.70 -2.37
C ALA A 298 -17.57 28.45 -1.84
N LEU A 299 -18.74 28.63 -1.21
CA LEU A 299 -19.56 27.51 -0.73
C LEU A 299 -20.10 26.65 -1.87
N ALA A 300 -20.45 27.25 -3.02
CA ALA A 300 -20.84 26.51 -4.20
C ALA A 300 -19.73 25.59 -4.74
N ALA A 301 -18.48 26.08 -4.77
CA ALA A 301 -17.34 25.28 -5.20
C ALA A 301 -17.08 24.10 -4.24
N ARG A 302 -17.22 24.32 -2.92
CA ARG A 302 -17.13 23.26 -1.91
C ARG A 302 -18.24 22.22 -2.06
N LEU A 303 -19.49 22.64 -2.30
CA LEU A 303 -20.60 21.71 -2.55
C LEU A 303 -20.31 20.84 -3.76
N GLN A 304 -19.87 21.42 -4.87
CA GLN A 304 -19.55 20.67 -6.08
C GLN A 304 -18.43 19.64 -5.84
N ALA A 305 -17.38 20.02 -5.12
CA ALA A 305 -16.31 19.11 -4.74
C ALA A 305 -16.79 17.98 -3.80
N ALA A 306 -17.73 18.26 -2.90
CA ALA A 306 -18.35 17.25 -2.05
C ALA A 306 -19.26 16.31 -2.85
N GLU A 307 -20.10 16.84 -3.76
CA GLU A 307 -20.95 16.05 -4.64
C GLU A 307 -20.15 15.09 -5.53
N ASP A 308 -19.02 15.53 -6.10
CA ASP A 308 -18.14 14.67 -6.89
C ASP A 308 -17.60 13.49 -6.05
N ARG A 309 -17.34 13.69 -4.75
CA ARG A 309 -16.96 12.61 -3.82
C ARG A 309 -18.13 11.68 -3.49
N THR A 310 -19.36 12.18 -3.50
CA THR A 310 -20.56 11.38 -3.18
C THR A 310 -20.95 10.41 -4.31
N ARG A 311 -20.51 10.64 -5.55
CA ARG A 311 -20.87 9.79 -6.70
C ARG A 311 -20.46 8.32 -6.53
N THR A 312 -19.50 8.03 -5.67
CA THR A 312 -19.04 6.67 -5.35
C THR A 312 -19.76 6.05 -4.15
N THR A 313 -20.48 6.86 -3.36
CA THR A 313 -21.16 6.44 -2.13
C THR A 313 -22.68 6.51 -2.30
N SER A 314 -23.32 5.35 -2.46
CA SER A 314 -24.77 5.21 -2.58
C SER A 314 -25.41 4.95 -1.20
N ASP A 315 -25.42 5.95 -0.32
CA ASP A 315 -26.16 5.88 0.96
C ASP A 315 -27.25 6.96 1.00
N ASP A 316 -28.46 6.57 1.43
CA ASP A 316 -29.63 7.44 1.55
C ASP A 316 -29.34 8.65 2.47
N LYS A 317 -28.51 8.45 3.49
CA LYS A 317 -28.09 9.52 4.40
C LYS A 317 -27.22 10.57 3.70
N THR A 318 -26.32 10.15 2.81
CA THR A 318 -25.48 11.04 2.01
C THR A 318 -26.33 11.85 1.04
N ALA A 319 -27.30 11.20 0.38
CA ALA A 319 -28.25 11.88 -0.51
C ALA A 319 -29.07 12.95 0.22
N GLY A 320 -29.53 12.67 1.45
CA GLY A 320 -30.25 13.65 2.28
C GLY A 320 -29.39 14.86 2.68
N LEU A 321 -28.12 14.66 3.00
CA LEU A 321 -27.20 15.76 3.34
C LEU A 321 -26.82 16.62 2.13
N VAL A 322 -26.62 16.01 0.95
CA VAL A 322 -26.42 16.75 -0.31
C VAL A 322 -27.64 17.60 -0.62
N HIS A 323 -28.85 17.03 -0.49
CA HIS A 323 -30.09 17.78 -0.70
C HIS A 323 -30.19 19.00 0.23
N LEU A 324 -29.96 18.81 1.53
CA LEU A 324 -29.99 19.89 2.52
C LEU A 324 -28.96 21.00 2.23
N ALA A 325 -27.73 20.63 1.83
CA ALA A 325 -26.69 21.59 1.48
C ALA A 325 -27.06 22.36 0.19
N ASN A 326 -27.65 21.69 -0.80
CA ASN A 326 -28.08 22.30 -2.04
C ASN A 326 -29.29 23.24 -1.85
N GLU A 327 -30.25 22.87 -0.99
CA GLU A 327 -31.36 23.72 -0.58
C GLU A 327 -30.86 24.99 0.12
N SER A 328 -29.93 24.84 1.07
CA SER A 328 -29.34 25.96 1.83
C SER A 328 -28.58 26.92 0.90
N LEU A 329 -27.81 26.39 -0.05
CA LEU A 329 -27.11 27.19 -1.05
C LEU A 329 -28.06 27.88 -2.04
N THR A 330 -29.16 27.22 -2.41
CA THR A 330 -30.21 27.80 -3.27
C THR A 330 -30.90 28.97 -2.57
N ALA A 331 -31.23 28.82 -1.28
CA ALA A 331 -31.77 29.90 -0.45
C ALA A 331 -30.80 31.09 -0.34
N LEU A 332 -29.50 30.81 -0.16
CA LEU A 332 -28.46 31.85 -0.09
C LEU A 332 -28.29 32.61 -1.43
N ARG A 333 -28.35 31.92 -2.58
CA ARG A 333 -28.32 32.55 -3.91
C ARG A 333 -29.52 33.46 -4.15
N ALA A 334 -30.70 33.08 -3.65
CA ALA A 334 -31.92 33.86 -3.79
C ALA A 334 -31.90 35.14 -2.93
N ALA A 335 -31.30 35.08 -1.73
CA ALA A 335 -31.21 36.21 -0.80
C ALA A 335 -29.86 36.22 -0.04
N PRO A 336 -28.83 36.91 -0.55
CA PRO A 336 -27.52 36.95 0.09
C PRO A 336 -27.59 37.60 1.48
N SER A 337 -27.31 36.82 2.53
CA SER A 337 -27.27 37.31 3.91
C SER A 337 -26.31 36.48 4.76
N ALA A 338 -25.71 37.10 5.77
CA ALA A 338 -24.76 36.43 6.67
C ALA A 338 -25.37 35.17 7.34
N ARG A 339 -26.63 35.24 7.77
CA ARG A 339 -27.32 34.09 8.39
C ARG A 339 -27.46 32.89 7.45
N LEU A 340 -27.69 33.14 6.16
CA LEU A 340 -27.80 32.08 5.16
C LEU A 340 -26.43 31.53 4.75
N VAL A 341 -25.37 32.35 4.83
CA VAL A 341 -23.99 31.88 4.69
C VAL A 341 -23.66 30.88 5.80
N ASP A 342 -23.96 31.23 7.06
CA ASP A 342 -23.72 30.35 8.21
C ASP A 342 -24.52 29.04 8.11
N ALA A 343 -25.78 29.11 7.67
CA ALA A 343 -26.63 27.93 7.49
C ALA A 343 -26.12 27.01 6.38
N ALA A 344 -25.69 27.57 5.24
CA ALA A 344 -25.13 26.80 4.13
C ALA A 344 -23.76 26.19 4.48
N ASP A 345 -22.91 26.91 5.21
CA ASP A 345 -21.62 26.40 5.69
C ASP A 345 -21.80 25.27 6.70
N LEU A 346 -22.75 25.38 7.63
CA LEU A 346 -23.07 24.32 8.59
C LEU A 346 -23.60 23.05 7.89
N ALA A 347 -24.49 23.19 6.91
CA ALA A 347 -25.01 22.07 6.13
C ALA A 347 -23.88 21.37 5.33
N LEU A 348 -22.99 22.14 4.71
CA LEU A 348 -21.81 21.63 4.01
C LEU A 348 -20.82 20.94 4.94
N GLY A 349 -20.54 21.53 6.11
CA GLY A 349 -19.68 20.91 7.12
C GLY A 349 -20.23 19.56 7.62
N GLY A 350 -21.56 19.44 7.75
CA GLY A 350 -22.22 18.18 8.06
C GLY A 350 -22.02 17.10 6.98
N LEU A 351 -22.14 17.47 5.70
CA LEU A 351 -21.87 16.59 4.57
C LEU A 351 -20.39 16.16 4.52
N GLU A 352 -19.46 17.11 4.62
CA GLU A 352 -18.02 16.86 4.59
C GLU A 352 -17.58 15.93 5.73
N SER A 353 -18.10 16.15 6.95
CA SER A 353 -17.83 15.29 8.09
C SER A 353 -18.38 13.87 7.90
N HIS A 354 -19.55 13.72 7.29
CA HIS A 354 -20.12 12.41 7.01
C HIS A 354 -19.31 11.65 5.96
N LEU A 355 -18.89 12.34 4.88
CA LEU A 355 -18.02 11.77 3.85
C LEU A 355 -16.67 11.31 4.42
N ALA A 356 -16.05 12.11 5.30
CA ALA A 356 -14.81 11.72 5.98
C ALA A 356 -15.01 10.45 6.83
N ALA A 357 -16.12 10.35 7.57
CA ALA A 357 -16.43 9.17 8.37
C ALA A 357 -16.67 7.91 7.50
N LEU A 358 -17.33 8.06 6.35
CA LEU A 358 -17.52 6.97 5.39
C LEU A 358 -16.20 6.50 4.80
N GLN A 359 -15.29 7.42 4.45
CA GLN A 359 -13.97 7.07 3.95
C GLN A 359 -13.17 6.25 4.98
N VAL A 360 -13.14 6.70 6.24
CA VAL A 360 -12.48 5.95 7.33
C VAL A 360 -13.11 4.57 7.51
N ALA A 361 -14.44 4.45 7.44
CA ALA A 361 -15.14 3.17 7.52
C ALA A 361 -14.82 2.24 6.33
N GLN A 362 -14.72 2.78 5.11
CA GLN A 362 -14.34 2.03 3.92
C GLN A 362 -12.90 1.53 4.00
N GLU A 363 -11.96 2.38 4.43
CA GLU A 363 -10.56 2.01 4.66
C GLU A 363 -10.44 0.92 5.73
N ALA A 364 -11.18 1.05 6.84
CA ALA A 364 -11.24 0.04 7.88
C ALA A 364 -11.81 -1.31 7.37
N HIS A 365 -12.87 -1.28 6.56
CA HIS A 365 -13.43 -2.48 5.95
C HIS A 365 -12.47 -3.12 4.93
N ALA A 366 -11.78 -2.31 4.12
CA ALA A 366 -10.77 -2.77 3.19
C ALA A 366 -9.62 -3.46 3.94
N LEU A 367 -9.09 -2.83 4.99
CA LEU A 367 -8.08 -3.42 5.88
C LEU A 367 -8.57 -4.71 6.53
N ALA A 368 -9.82 -4.76 7.02
CA ALA A 368 -10.40 -5.98 7.59
C ALA A 368 -10.48 -7.12 6.56
N SER A 369 -10.84 -6.80 5.30
CA SER A 369 -10.90 -7.78 4.21
C SER A 369 -9.50 -8.33 3.86
N VAL A 370 -8.48 -7.48 3.90
CA VAL A 370 -7.07 -7.84 3.68
C VAL A 370 -6.56 -8.69 4.85
N ARG A 371 -6.81 -8.29 6.09
CA ARG A 371 -6.48 -9.07 7.30
C ARG A 371 -7.11 -10.45 7.29
N LYS A 372 -8.36 -10.57 6.84
CA LYS A 372 -9.02 -11.88 6.66
C LYS A 372 -8.29 -12.78 5.65
N LYS A 373 -7.78 -12.20 4.55
CA LYS A 373 -6.95 -12.93 3.57
C LYS A 373 -5.61 -13.33 4.18
N TRP A 374 -4.96 -12.44 4.92
CA TRP A 374 -3.70 -12.73 5.62
C TRP A 374 -3.86 -13.83 6.67
N LEU A 375 -4.89 -13.78 7.52
CA LEU A 375 -5.24 -14.83 8.48
C LEU A 375 -5.38 -16.19 7.79
N LYS A 376 -6.12 -16.23 6.67
CA LYS A 376 -6.28 -17.47 5.90
C LYS A 376 -4.95 -17.96 5.32
N LYS A 377 -4.12 -17.06 4.78
CA LYS A 377 -2.82 -17.39 4.18
C LYS A 377 -1.84 -17.93 5.24
N VAL A 378 -1.73 -17.26 6.39
CA VAL A 378 -0.88 -17.66 7.52
C VAL A 378 -1.33 -19.01 8.07
N ALA A 379 -2.63 -19.19 8.34
CA ALA A 379 -3.16 -20.46 8.85
C ALA A 379 -2.93 -21.62 7.88
N GLN A 380 -3.21 -21.42 6.58
CA GLN A 380 -2.98 -22.43 5.55
C GLN A 380 -1.49 -22.80 5.43
N GLN A 381 -0.60 -21.81 5.52
CA GLN A 381 0.84 -22.07 5.46
C GLN A 381 1.32 -22.81 6.72
N CYS A 382 0.88 -22.41 7.92
CA CYS A 382 1.23 -23.10 9.16
C CYS A 382 0.77 -24.57 9.14
N GLU A 383 -0.45 -24.84 8.66
CA GLU A 383 -0.97 -26.20 8.53
C GLU A 383 -0.15 -27.04 7.53
N ARG A 384 0.22 -26.45 6.38
CA ARG A 384 1.03 -27.13 5.36
C ARG A 384 2.45 -27.39 5.87
N SER A 385 3.09 -26.39 6.44
CA SER A 385 4.45 -26.50 7.01
C SER A 385 4.47 -27.48 8.19
N GLY A 386 3.46 -27.48 9.05
CA GLY A 386 3.35 -28.44 10.15
C GLY A 386 3.29 -29.89 9.67
N ARG A 387 2.41 -30.20 8.71
CA ARG A 387 2.36 -31.55 8.11
C ARG A 387 3.68 -31.97 7.47
N HIS A 388 4.33 -31.03 6.80
CA HIS A 388 5.61 -31.28 6.13
C HIS A 388 6.72 -31.55 7.16
N LEU A 389 6.78 -30.74 8.21
CA LEU A 389 7.74 -30.90 9.31
C LEU A 389 7.53 -32.21 10.07
N ASP A 390 6.28 -32.60 10.34
CA ASP A 390 5.95 -33.88 10.98
C ASP A 390 6.38 -35.07 10.11
N ALA A 391 6.16 -35.00 8.80
CA ALA A 391 6.59 -36.03 7.87
C ALA A 391 8.12 -36.11 7.76
N ALA A 392 8.80 -34.96 7.70
CA ALA A 392 10.26 -34.87 7.68
C ALA A 392 10.87 -35.41 8.98
N ALA A 393 10.34 -35.01 10.14
CA ALA A 393 10.76 -35.52 11.45
C ALA A 393 10.59 -37.03 11.57
N ALA A 394 9.44 -37.58 11.17
CA ALA A 394 9.21 -39.02 11.19
C ALA A 394 10.16 -39.78 10.24
N ALA A 395 10.43 -39.24 9.05
CA ALA A 395 11.38 -39.82 8.10
C ALA A 395 12.82 -39.77 8.65
N TYR A 396 13.19 -38.66 9.30
CA TYR A 396 14.47 -38.49 9.98
C TYR A 396 14.63 -39.49 11.12
N GLU A 397 13.65 -39.64 12.02
CA GLU A 397 13.70 -40.59 13.12
C GLU A 397 13.81 -42.04 12.64
N ALA A 398 13.04 -42.42 11.61
CA ALA A 398 13.09 -43.75 11.03
C ALA A 398 14.48 -44.06 10.42
N LYS A 399 15.06 -43.11 9.69
CA LYS A 399 16.42 -43.25 9.13
C LYS A 399 17.47 -43.25 10.24
N ALA A 400 17.39 -42.34 11.20
CA ALA A 400 18.31 -42.28 12.33
C ALA A 400 18.29 -43.59 13.13
N ALA A 401 17.12 -44.18 13.34
CA ALA A 401 16.97 -45.47 14.03
C ALA A 401 17.72 -46.63 13.33
N SER A 402 17.86 -46.60 11.99
CA SER A 402 18.68 -47.57 11.27
C SER A 402 20.17 -47.51 11.64
N TYR A 403 20.61 -46.39 12.24
CA TYR A 403 21.96 -46.15 12.73
C TYR A 403 22.07 -46.22 14.26
N ALA A 404 21.14 -46.88 14.96
CA ALA A 404 21.09 -46.93 16.42
C ALA A 404 22.42 -47.33 17.10
N SER A 405 23.24 -48.17 16.45
CA SER A 405 24.54 -48.61 16.97
C SER A 405 25.60 -47.51 17.05
N VAL A 406 25.45 -46.42 16.29
CA VAL A 406 26.47 -45.35 16.16
C VAL A 406 26.00 -43.98 16.67
N GLN A 407 24.74 -43.85 17.08
CA GLN A 407 24.17 -42.57 17.56
C GLN A 407 24.87 -42.02 18.82
N ALA A 408 25.42 -42.89 19.67
CA ALA A 408 26.10 -42.48 20.89
C ALA A 408 27.54 -41.95 20.64
N HIS A 409 28.00 -41.94 19.40
CA HIS A 409 29.36 -41.53 19.08
C HIS A 409 29.56 -40.01 19.25
N PRO A 410 30.60 -39.55 19.97
CA PRO A 410 30.80 -38.13 20.27
C PRO A 410 30.81 -37.20 19.04
N ALA A 411 31.28 -37.70 17.90
CA ALA A 411 31.38 -36.93 16.65
C ALA A 411 30.03 -36.58 15.99
N VAL A 412 28.91 -37.12 16.49
CA VAL A 412 27.56 -36.96 15.88
C VAL A 412 26.51 -36.53 16.89
N VAL A 413 26.77 -36.64 18.20
CA VAL A 413 25.86 -36.17 19.25
C VAL A 413 25.51 -34.69 19.08
N ALA A 414 26.48 -33.85 18.72
CA ALA A 414 26.24 -32.43 18.46
C ALA A 414 25.34 -32.20 17.24
N ASP A 415 25.57 -32.92 16.14
CA ASP A 415 24.76 -32.81 14.92
C ASP A 415 23.32 -33.29 15.14
N LEU A 416 23.13 -34.36 15.91
CA LEU A 416 21.79 -34.85 16.29
C LEU A 416 21.06 -33.86 17.20
N ALA A 417 21.78 -33.21 18.12
CA ALA A 417 21.20 -32.16 18.96
C ALA A 417 20.80 -30.95 18.11
N ALA A 418 21.67 -30.48 17.22
CA ALA A 418 21.39 -29.36 16.31
C ALA A 418 20.18 -29.64 15.41
N ALA A 419 20.05 -30.85 14.87
CA ALA A 419 18.88 -31.25 14.07
C ALA A 419 17.57 -31.23 14.89
N LYS A 420 17.61 -31.65 16.16
CA LYS A 420 16.45 -31.60 17.06
C LYS A 420 16.09 -30.17 17.47
N ASP A 421 17.09 -29.33 17.72
CA ASP A 421 16.89 -27.93 18.08
C ASP A 421 16.30 -27.15 16.90
N ALA A 422 16.78 -27.39 15.67
CA ALA A 422 16.23 -26.78 14.45
C ALA A 422 14.77 -27.21 14.21
N LEU A 423 14.45 -28.50 14.41
CA LEU A 423 13.07 -28.99 14.40
C LEU A 423 12.18 -28.27 15.43
N ALA A 424 12.66 -28.14 16.66
CA ALA A 424 11.93 -27.47 17.73
C ALA A 424 11.71 -25.98 17.42
N GLN A 425 12.70 -25.32 16.81
CA GLN A 425 12.62 -23.93 16.38
C GLN A 425 11.56 -23.74 15.28
N ALA A 426 11.54 -24.59 14.26
CA ALA A 426 10.52 -24.57 13.22
C ALA A 426 9.11 -24.84 13.79
N GLN A 427 8.98 -25.81 14.71
CA GLN A 427 7.72 -26.08 15.42
C GLN A 427 7.26 -24.87 16.26
N ALA A 428 8.18 -24.17 16.92
CA ALA A 428 7.86 -22.98 17.69
C ALA A 428 7.34 -21.84 16.80
N THR A 429 7.94 -21.63 15.62
CA THR A 429 7.47 -20.63 14.65
C THR A 429 6.07 -20.96 14.10
N ILE A 430 5.74 -22.25 13.93
CA ILE A 430 4.39 -22.71 13.56
C ILE A 430 3.39 -22.52 14.71
N ALA A 431 3.79 -22.85 15.94
CA ALA A 431 2.94 -22.76 17.13
C ALA A 431 2.61 -21.31 17.53
N HIS A 432 3.46 -20.36 17.16
CA HIS A 432 3.32 -18.93 17.47
C HIS A 432 3.18 -18.09 16.20
N PRO A 433 2.04 -18.17 15.48
CA PRO A 433 1.81 -17.37 14.29
C PRO A 433 1.71 -15.88 14.63
N VAL A 434 2.13 -15.04 13.68
CA VAL A 434 2.06 -13.58 13.79
C VAL A 434 0.62 -13.10 14.04
N PRO A 435 0.38 -12.18 15.01
CA PRO A 435 -0.94 -11.66 15.31
C PRO A 435 -1.42 -10.71 14.19
N VAL A 436 -2.23 -11.24 13.27
CA VAL A 436 -2.68 -10.53 12.05
C VAL A 436 -3.51 -9.27 12.34
N ASP A 437 -4.14 -9.19 13.51
CA ASP A 437 -4.95 -8.03 13.90
C ASP A 437 -4.13 -6.75 14.12
N ALA A 438 -2.85 -6.88 14.44
CA ALA A 438 -1.92 -5.76 14.67
C ALA A 438 -0.78 -5.70 13.64
N ALA A 439 -0.65 -6.72 12.78
CA ALA A 439 0.45 -6.84 11.82
C ALA A 439 0.26 -5.93 10.59
N THR A 440 1.39 -5.43 10.07
CA THR A 440 1.51 -4.82 8.74
C THR A 440 1.70 -5.89 7.67
N GLU A 441 1.59 -5.52 6.39
CA GLU A 441 1.86 -6.46 5.28
C GLU A 441 3.32 -6.96 5.30
N GLU A 442 4.25 -6.10 5.68
CA GLU A 442 5.67 -6.43 5.84
C GLU A 442 5.88 -7.46 6.95
N ASP A 443 5.19 -7.31 8.09
CA ASP A 443 5.25 -8.28 9.19
C ASP A 443 4.76 -9.68 8.78
N ILE A 444 3.69 -9.75 7.97
CA ILE A 444 3.16 -11.02 7.44
C ILE A 444 4.19 -11.68 6.52
N HIS A 445 4.81 -10.92 5.62
CA HIS A 445 5.84 -11.47 4.73
C HIS A 445 7.09 -11.90 5.50
N ALA A 446 7.57 -11.07 6.43
CA ALA A 446 8.71 -11.41 7.29
C ALA A 446 8.45 -12.70 8.10
N TYR A 447 7.23 -12.88 8.63
CA TYR A 447 6.86 -14.12 9.30
C TYR A 447 6.89 -15.33 8.35
N LEU A 448 6.31 -15.22 7.15
CA LEU A 448 6.27 -16.32 6.19
C LEU A 448 7.66 -16.70 5.66
N ASP A 449 8.52 -15.70 5.46
CA ASP A 449 9.90 -15.90 5.05
C ASP A 449 10.69 -16.58 6.16
N LYS A 450 10.57 -16.10 7.41
CA LYS A 450 11.18 -16.75 8.57
C LYS A 450 10.71 -18.20 8.75
N LEU A 451 9.41 -18.46 8.61
CA LEU A 451 8.87 -19.82 8.70
C LEU A 451 9.47 -20.73 7.63
N ARG A 452 9.70 -20.23 6.41
CA ARG A 452 10.37 -21.01 5.36
C ARG A 452 11.84 -21.24 5.71
N ASP A 453 12.55 -20.22 6.16
CA ASP A 453 13.97 -20.34 6.50
C ASP A 453 14.19 -21.33 7.66
N ASP A 454 13.35 -21.27 8.72
CA ASP A 454 13.40 -22.20 9.84
C ASP A 454 13.10 -23.66 9.39
N MET A 455 12.20 -23.84 8.41
CA MET A 455 11.89 -25.15 7.82
C MET A 455 13.06 -25.70 6.99
N ASP A 456 13.64 -24.87 6.13
CA ASP A 456 14.78 -25.22 5.28
C ASP A 456 16.01 -25.55 6.14
N GLU A 457 16.24 -24.79 7.23
CA GLU A 457 17.30 -25.06 8.20
C GLU A 457 17.07 -26.40 8.91
N ALA A 458 15.84 -26.70 9.35
CA ALA A 458 15.52 -27.97 9.99
C ALA A 458 15.80 -29.18 9.06
N GLU A 459 15.39 -29.11 7.80
CA GLU A 459 15.67 -30.16 6.80
C GLU A 459 17.17 -30.31 6.54
N CYS A 460 17.88 -29.18 6.36
CA CYS A 460 19.31 -29.19 6.12
C CYS A 460 20.09 -29.83 7.28
N MET A 461 19.73 -29.49 8.53
CA MET A 461 20.35 -30.06 9.73
C MET A 461 20.04 -31.55 9.88
N GLN A 462 18.82 -31.98 9.55
CA GLN A 462 18.45 -33.40 9.52
C GLN A 462 19.27 -34.18 8.49
N GLU A 463 19.38 -33.67 7.26
CA GLU A 463 20.14 -34.30 6.18
C GLU A 463 21.63 -34.38 6.53
N ALA A 464 22.21 -33.29 7.07
CA ALA A 464 23.59 -33.25 7.52
C ALA A 464 23.86 -34.28 8.62
N ALA A 465 22.97 -34.38 9.62
CA ALA A 465 23.09 -35.35 10.70
C ALA A 465 22.97 -36.81 10.18
N LEU A 466 22.06 -37.08 9.24
CA LEU A 466 21.93 -38.41 8.62
C LEU A 466 23.15 -38.77 7.76
N ALA A 467 23.69 -37.82 6.99
CA ALA A 467 24.92 -38.03 6.22
C ALA A 467 26.09 -38.36 7.14
N ARG A 468 26.18 -37.68 8.28
CA ARG A 468 27.18 -37.93 9.31
C ARG A 468 27.04 -39.32 9.96
N LEU A 469 25.82 -39.74 10.29
CA LEU A 469 25.55 -41.10 10.77
C LEU A 469 25.92 -42.17 9.74
N GLY A 470 25.59 -41.96 8.46
CA GLY A 470 25.97 -42.87 7.37
C GLY A 470 27.48 -42.97 7.18
N MET A 471 28.19 -41.84 7.31
CA MET A 471 29.65 -41.79 7.30
C MET A 471 30.24 -42.56 8.49
N LEU A 472 29.71 -42.41 9.71
CA LEU A 472 30.14 -43.21 10.87
C LEU A 472 29.92 -44.71 10.70
N ALA A 473 28.77 -45.11 10.15
CA ALA A 473 28.51 -46.52 9.86
C ALA A 473 29.56 -47.08 8.87
N THR A 474 29.93 -46.28 7.87
CA THR A 474 31.00 -46.60 6.91
C THR A 474 32.36 -46.67 7.62
N TYR A 475 32.66 -45.74 8.53
CA TYR A 475 33.88 -45.76 9.34
C TYR A 475 34.00 -47.06 10.13
N HIS A 476 32.98 -47.50 10.85
CA HIS A 476 33.05 -48.75 11.62
C HIS A 476 33.16 -50.00 10.74
N ALA A 477 32.59 -49.96 9.54
CA ALA A 477 32.80 -51.02 8.55
C ALA A 477 34.27 -51.07 8.11
N VAL A 478 34.84 -49.91 7.74
CA VAL A 478 36.26 -49.80 7.36
C VAL A 478 37.17 -50.18 8.53
N GLN A 479 36.87 -49.77 9.77
CA GLN A 479 37.62 -50.16 10.96
C GLN A 479 37.74 -51.68 11.13
N LYS A 480 36.66 -52.43 10.85
CA LYS A 480 36.71 -53.90 10.83
C LYS A 480 37.56 -54.44 9.68
N GLU A 481 37.49 -53.83 8.50
CA GLU A 481 38.31 -54.20 7.35
C GLU A 481 39.81 -53.94 7.61
N VAL A 482 40.15 -52.81 8.26
CA VAL A 482 41.52 -52.46 8.68
C VAL A 482 42.03 -53.45 9.73
N ALA A 483 41.23 -53.78 10.74
CA ALA A 483 41.59 -54.77 11.75
C ALA A 483 41.84 -56.17 11.15
N ALA A 484 41.09 -56.54 10.10
CA ALA A 484 41.28 -57.80 9.39
C ALA A 484 42.51 -57.79 8.46
N ALA A 485 42.94 -56.62 7.98
CA ALA A 485 44.12 -56.49 7.11
C ALA A 485 45.45 -56.60 7.89
N ASP A 486 45.46 -56.28 9.19
CA ASP A 486 46.64 -56.39 10.08
C ASP A 486 47.89 -55.66 9.56
N ASP A 487 47.69 -54.45 9.00
CA ASP A 487 48.77 -53.60 8.47
C ASP A 487 48.92 -52.30 9.30
N PRO A 488 50.10 -52.01 9.87
CA PRO A 488 50.30 -50.87 10.77
C PRO A 488 50.18 -49.52 10.04
N SER A 489 50.45 -49.46 8.74
CA SER A 489 50.35 -48.23 7.97
C SER A 489 48.89 -47.86 7.71
N VAL A 490 48.05 -48.86 7.41
CA VAL A 490 46.60 -48.66 7.30
C VAL A 490 45.97 -48.30 8.65
N SER A 491 46.42 -48.92 9.75
CA SER A 491 45.99 -48.53 11.10
C SER A 491 46.33 -47.07 11.41
N ALA A 492 47.54 -46.61 11.05
CA ALA A 492 47.94 -45.22 11.24
C ALA A 492 47.09 -44.22 10.44
N MET A 493 46.64 -44.60 9.23
CA MET A 493 45.69 -43.80 8.46
C MET A 493 44.32 -43.70 9.15
N LEU A 494 43.84 -44.79 9.77
CA LEU A 494 42.61 -44.78 10.54
C LEU A 494 42.75 -43.91 11.81
N ASP A 495 43.88 -43.97 12.52
CA ASP A 495 44.16 -43.12 13.69
C ASP A 495 44.29 -41.63 13.32
N ALA A 496 44.71 -41.33 12.10
CA ALA A 496 44.71 -39.96 11.58
C ALA A 496 43.29 -39.48 11.30
N LEU A 497 42.41 -40.35 10.81
CA LEU A 497 40.99 -40.06 10.64
C LEU A 497 40.27 -39.81 11.98
N ASP A 498 40.61 -40.58 13.01
CA ASP A 498 40.05 -40.39 14.37
C ASP A 498 40.39 -39.04 14.99
N ARG A 499 41.48 -38.41 14.55
CA ARG A 499 41.86 -37.06 14.98
C ARG A 499 41.21 -35.96 14.12
N ALA A 500 40.57 -36.33 13.02
CA ALA A 500 40.01 -35.43 12.03
C ALA A 500 38.49 -35.29 12.11
N TRP A 501 37.82 -35.76 13.18
CA TRP A 501 36.36 -35.63 13.33
C TRP A 501 35.84 -34.18 13.26
N GLY A 502 36.69 -33.15 13.36
CA GLY A 502 36.28 -31.76 13.11
C GLY A 502 36.02 -31.40 11.64
N ASP A 503 36.43 -32.25 10.70
CA ASP A 503 36.31 -31.98 9.26
C ASP A 503 34.86 -32.15 8.75
N SER A 504 34.59 -31.59 7.56
CA SER A 504 33.31 -31.77 6.88
C SER A 504 33.06 -33.26 6.55
N THR A 505 31.79 -33.65 6.51
CA THR A 505 31.38 -35.04 6.21
C THR A 505 31.95 -35.55 4.88
N ASP A 506 31.98 -34.71 3.85
CA ASP A 506 32.56 -35.07 2.55
C ASP A 506 34.07 -35.33 2.63
N THR A 507 34.80 -34.48 3.36
CA THR A 507 36.25 -34.65 3.59
C THR A 507 36.53 -35.95 4.33
N LEU A 508 35.72 -36.30 5.32
CA LEU A 508 35.82 -37.56 6.05
C LEU A 508 35.52 -38.77 5.17
N LEU A 509 34.50 -38.68 4.30
CA LEU A 509 34.19 -39.73 3.33
C LEU A 509 35.32 -39.95 2.33
N ASP A 510 35.96 -38.89 1.84
CA ASP A 510 37.12 -39.00 0.95
C ASP A 510 38.30 -39.65 1.64
N LYS A 511 38.59 -39.27 2.90
CA LYS A 511 39.62 -39.94 3.70
C LYS A 511 39.29 -41.42 3.94
N LEU A 512 38.02 -41.76 4.22
CA LEU A 512 37.58 -43.16 4.35
C LEU A 512 37.77 -43.96 3.05
N ARG A 513 37.49 -43.36 1.88
CA ARG A 513 37.75 -43.99 0.58
C ARG A 513 39.24 -44.27 0.39
N LEU A 514 40.12 -43.35 0.78
CA LEU A 514 41.57 -43.55 0.75
C LEU A 514 42.04 -44.69 1.67
N VAL A 515 41.51 -44.75 2.91
CA VAL A 515 41.79 -45.85 3.84
C VAL A 515 41.34 -47.18 3.24
N ARG A 516 40.13 -47.24 2.68
CA ARG A 516 39.60 -48.47 2.08
C ARG A 516 40.40 -48.93 0.86
N ALA A 517 40.85 -47.99 0.02
CA ALA A 517 41.76 -48.29 -1.08
C ALA A 517 43.11 -48.82 -0.58
N ALA A 518 43.62 -48.30 0.55
CA ALA A 518 44.83 -48.85 1.19
C ALA A 518 44.60 -50.27 1.73
N VAL A 519 43.45 -50.54 2.38
CA VAL A 519 43.06 -51.89 2.82
C VAL A 519 43.05 -52.87 1.65
N ALA A 520 42.38 -52.52 0.56
CA ALA A 520 42.28 -53.38 -0.62
C ALA A 520 43.67 -53.72 -1.20
N ARG A 521 44.58 -52.74 -1.25
CA ARG A 521 45.98 -52.95 -1.68
C ARG A 521 46.74 -53.88 -0.71
N CYS A 522 46.57 -53.74 0.60
CA CYS A 522 47.17 -54.63 1.59
C CYS A 522 46.65 -56.07 1.45
N GLN A 523 45.34 -56.27 1.32
CA GLN A 523 44.74 -57.59 1.11
C GLN A 523 45.28 -58.24 -0.17
N ARG A 524 45.35 -57.47 -1.27
CA ARG A 524 45.89 -57.96 -2.54
C ARG A 524 47.37 -58.34 -2.43
N ARG A 525 48.17 -57.55 -1.70
CA ARG A 525 49.55 -57.89 -1.38
C ARG A 525 49.63 -59.22 -0.61
N HIS A 526 48.80 -59.43 0.41
CA HIS A 526 48.75 -60.69 1.14
C HIS A 526 48.40 -61.88 0.25
N GLU A 527 47.45 -61.73 -0.67
CA GLU A 527 47.13 -62.77 -1.68
C GLU A 527 48.32 -63.06 -2.60
N ILE A 528 49.02 -62.03 -3.07
CA ILE A 528 50.21 -62.19 -3.93
C ILE A 528 51.32 -62.91 -3.17
N VAL A 529 51.60 -62.52 -1.92
CA VAL A 529 52.60 -63.18 -1.07
C VAL A 529 52.21 -64.62 -0.79
N ALA A 530 50.95 -64.90 -0.48
CA ALA A 530 50.47 -66.27 -0.26
C ALA A 530 50.64 -67.13 -1.52
N ARG A 531 50.24 -66.62 -2.70
CA ARG A 531 50.47 -67.30 -3.99
C ARG A 531 51.95 -67.56 -4.26
N TRP A 532 52.79 -66.57 -4.01
CA TRP A 532 54.25 -66.71 -4.11
C TRP A 532 54.78 -67.81 -3.19
N THR A 533 54.38 -67.84 -1.92
CA THR A 533 54.81 -68.88 -0.97
C THR A 533 54.35 -70.28 -1.40
N ALA A 534 53.13 -70.43 -1.92
CA ALA A 534 52.62 -71.70 -2.42
C ALA A 534 53.29 -72.14 -3.73
N ALA A 535 53.58 -71.21 -4.63
CA ALA A 535 54.30 -71.50 -5.87
C ALA A 535 55.77 -71.86 -5.63
N SER A 536 56.41 -71.23 -4.65
CA SER A 536 57.81 -71.48 -4.30
C SER A 536 58.00 -72.73 -3.43
N ALA A 537 56.93 -73.21 -2.78
CA ALA A 537 56.96 -74.49 -2.07
C ALA A 537 57.34 -75.64 -3.00
N ASP A 538 58.26 -76.49 -2.54
CA ASP A 538 58.74 -77.72 -3.19
C ASP A 538 59.57 -77.56 -4.49
N LEU A 539 59.96 -76.33 -4.83
CA LEU A 539 60.95 -76.06 -5.87
C LEU A 539 62.38 -76.08 -5.30
N ALA A 540 63.31 -76.69 -6.03
CA ALA A 540 64.72 -76.63 -5.67
C ALA A 540 65.27 -75.23 -5.94
N ALA A 541 66.24 -74.77 -5.16
CA ALA A 541 66.81 -73.41 -5.29
C ALA A 541 67.36 -73.10 -6.69
N ASP A 542 67.79 -74.13 -7.41
CA ASP A 542 68.42 -73.99 -8.73
C ASP A 542 67.42 -74.04 -9.91
N GLU A 543 66.13 -74.33 -9.65
CA GLU A 543 65.10 -74.36 -10.67
C GLU A 543 64.41 -73.00 -10.82
N LEU A 544 64.24 -72.54 -12.06
CA LEU A 544 63.49 -71.32 -12.39
C LEU A 544 64.09 -70.03 -11.82
N THR A 545 65.42 -69.90 -11.81
CA THR A 545 66.15 -68.74 -11.25
C THR A 545 65.67 -67.39 -11.79
N ALA A 546 65.57 -67.21 -13.11
CA ALA A 546 65.16 -65.94 -13.72
C ALA A 546 63.73 -65.48 -13.35
N PRO A 547 62.66 -66.30 -13.51
CA PRO A 547 61.31 -65.88 -13.09
C PRO A 547 61.18 -65.76 -11.56
N ARG A 548 61.98 -66.51 -10.79
CA ARG A 548 62.04 -66.39 -9.33
C ARG A 548 62.61 -65.02 -8.92
N GLU A 549 63.76 -64.64 -9.45
CA GLU A 549 64.40 -63.35 -9.18
C GLU A 549 63.51 -62.17 -9.60
N ALA A 550 62.81 -62.28 -10.73
CA ALA A 550 61.86 -61.26 -11.18
C ALA A 550 60.68 -61.07 -10.20
N ALA A 551 60.11 -62.17 -9.71
CA ALA A 551 59.04 -62.14 -8.71
C ALA A 551 59.53 -61.64 -7.34
N GLU A 552 60.72 -62.05 -6.88
CA GLU A 552 61.33 -61.55 -5.64
C GLU A 552 61.63 -60.05 -5.72
N ALA A 553 62.16 -59.56 -6.85
CA ALA A 553 62.39 -58.15 -7.09
C ALA A 553 61.06 -57.35 -7.10
N ALA A 554 60.02 -57.87 -7.73
CA ALA A 554 58.71 -57.24 -7.75
C ALA A 554 58.05 -57.20 -6.37
N LEU A 555 58.20 -58.28 -5.57
CA LEU A 555 57.75 -58.33 -4.17
C LEU A 555 58.49 -57.35 -3.28
N ALA A 556 59.81 -57.20 -3.47
CA ALA A 556 60.61 -56.22 -2.73
C ALA A 556 60.23 -54.77 -3.10
N ALA A 557 59.95 -54.52 -4.38
CA ALA A 557 59.54 -53.20 -4.87
C ALA A 557 58.12 -52.79 -4.43
N LEU A 558 57.26 -53.76 -4.10
CA LEU A 558 55.90 -53.51 -3.64
C LEU A 558 55.85 -52.76 -2.29
N GLY A 559 56.90 -52.87 -1.46
CA GLY A 559 57.02 -52.14 -0.20
C GLY A 559 55.91 -52.46 0.80
N ASP A 560 55.55 -51.46 1.62
CA ASP A 560 54.40 -51.52 2.53
C ASP A 560 53.10 -51.27 1.76
N GLY A 561 52.10 -52.15 1.98
CA GLY A 561 50.89 -52.24 1.15
C GLY A 561 50.07 -50.94 1.08
N ALA A 562 50.13 -50.10 2.11
CA ALA A 562 49.42 -48.81 2.13
C ALA A 562 50.01 -47.75 1.19
N THR A 563 51.30 -47.84 0.86
CA THR A 563 52.02 -46.89 0.00
C THR A 563 52.18 -47.37 -1.44
N ALA A 564 51.98 -48.68 -1.67
CA ALA A 564 52.06 -49.30 -3.00
C ALA A 564 51.04 -48.67 -3.96
N THR A 565 51.41 -48.30 -5.17
CA THR A 565 50.42 -47.87 -6.18
C THR A 565 49.68 -49.09 -6.73
N ASP A 566 48.43 -48.93 -7.20
CA ASP A 566 47.68 -50.03 -7.82
C ASP A 566 48.47 -50.66 -8.98
N ALA A 567 49.21 -49.85 -9.74
CA ALA A 567 50.09 -50.32 -10.81
C ALA A 567 51.24 -51.21 -10.29
N ALA A 568 51.80 -50.90 -9.13
CA ALA A 568 52.84 -51.73 -8.51
C ALA A 568 52.27 -53.07 -8.00
N VAL A 569 51.06 -53.05 -7.42
CA VAL A 569 50.35 -54.26 -6.98
C VAL A 569 50.05 -55.19 -8.15
N GLU A 570 49.54 -54.65 -9.27
CA GLU A 570 49.26 -55.43 -10.48
C GLU A 570 50.54 -55.97 -11.15
N ALA A 571 51.59 -55.16 -11.25
CA ALA A 571 52.88 -55.61 -11.79
C ALA A 571 53.50 -56.74 -10.95
N CYS A 572 53.41 -56.65 -9.62
CA CYS A 572 53.85 -57.69 -8.71
C CYS A 572 53.01 -58.97 -8.86
N GLY A 573 51.68 -58.83 -8.95
CA GLY A 573 50.78 -59.95 -9.20
C GLY A 573 51.11 -60.69 -10.49
N ALA A 574 51.32 -59.97 -11.59
CA ALA A 574 51.70 -60.54 -12.88
C ALA A 574 53.04 -61.28 -12.83
N ALA A 575 54.04 -60.74 -12.11
CA ALA A 575 55.33 -61.39 -11.93
C ALA A 575 55.21 -62.71 -11.13
N VAL A 576 54.41 -62.71 -10.06
CA VAL A 576 54.15 -63.91 -9.26
C VAL A 576 53.34 -64.95 -10.05
N ASP A 577 52.37 -64.54 -10.86
CA ASP A 577 51.58 -65.45 -11.71
C ASP A 577 52.43 -66.09 -12.82
N ALA A 578 53.35 -65.32 -13.42
CA ALA A 578 54.33 -65.85 -14.37
C ALA A 578 55.25 -66.89 -13.71
N PHE A 579 55.70 -66.62 -12.48
CA PHE A 579 56.48 -67.59 -11.71
C PHE A 579 55.67 -68.85 -11.36
N ALA A 580 54.44 -68.69 -10.86
CA ALA A 580 53.56 -69.83 -10.52
C ALA A 580 53.28 -70.72 -11.74
N THR A 581 53.04 -70.12 -12.90
CA THR A 581 52.86 -70.85 -14.17
C THR A 581 54.12 -71.64 -14.54
N ALA A 582 55.30 -71.04 -14.38
CA ALA A 582 56.57 -71.72 -14.63
C ALA A 582 56.82 -72.86 -13.62
N ALA A 583 56.46 -72.64 -12.34
CA ALA A 583 56.54 -73.63 -11.26
C ALA A 583 55.68 -74.86 -11.56
N ASP A 584 54.42 -74.66 -11.95
CA ASP A 584 53.51 -75.74 -12.30
C ASP A 584 53.93 -76.49 -13.55
N ALA A 585 54.50 -75.80 -14.55
CA ALA A 585 55.10 -76.44 -15.71
C ALA A 585 56.29 -77.32 -15.31
N ALA A 586 57.16 -76.86 -14.41
CA ALA A 586 58.28 -77.64 -13.88
C ALA A 586 57.82 -78.86 -13.06
N ARG A 587 56.81 -78.70 -12.20
CA ARG A 587 56.18 -79.81 -11.46
C ARG A 587 55.58 -80.85 -12.43
N THR A 588 54.86 -80.39 -13.44
CA THR A 588 54.27 -81.26 -14.47
C THR A 588 55.37 -82.01 -15.23
N ALA A 589 56.45 -81.34 -15.61
CA ALA A 589 57.61 -81.97 -16.24
C ALA A 589 58.27 -83.04 -15.35
N ARG A 590 58.41 -82.79 -14.03
CA ARG A 590 58.91 -83.78 -13.07
C ARG A 590 57.98 -84.98 -12.96
N THR A 591 56.67 -84.77 -12.83
CA THR A 591 55.70 -85.87 -12.72
C THR A 591 55.64 -86.71 -14.00
N THR A 592 55.72 -86.08 -15.18
CA THR A 592 55.74 -86.80 -16.46
C THR A 592 57.06 -87.54 -16.66
N ALA A 593 58.20 -86.96 -16.26
CA ALA A 593 59.49 -87.65 -16.26
C ALA A 593 59.48 -88.87 -15.31
N ALA A 594 58.98 -88.71 -14.08
CA ALA A 594 58.85 -89.81 -13.12
C ALA A 594 57.87 -90.90 -13.61
N ALA A 595 56.76 -90.52 -14.24
CA ALA A 595 55.82 -91.46 -14.85
C ALA A 595 56.45 -92.19 -16.05
N ALA A 596 57.26 -91.50 -16.85
CA ALA A 596 57.99 -92.10 -17.96
C ALA A 596 59.06 -93.09 -17.47
N GLU A 597 59.81 -92.75 -16.41
CA GLU A 597 60.76 -93.66 -15.75
C GLU A 597 60.06 -94.89 -15.16
N LYS A 598 58.92 -94.69 -14.49
CA LYS A 598 58.10 -95.80 -13.98
C LYS A 598 57.59 -96.71 -15.09
N ALA A 599 57.07 -96.14 -16.17
CA ALA A 599 56.62 -96.90 -17.34
C ALA A 599 57.78 -97.66 -18.00
N LEU A 600 58.97 -97.06 -18.06
CA LEU A 600 60.18 -97.72 -18.54
C LEU A 600 60.56 -98.90 -17.65
N ALA A 601 60.54 -98.73 -16.32
CA ALA A 601 60.80 -99.80 -15.35
C ALA A 601 59.78 -100.95 -15.44
N GLU A 602 58.49 -100.64 -15.57
CA GLU A 602 57.43 -101.64 -15.78
C GLU A 602 57.60 -102.37 -17.13
N SER A 603 58.01 -101.66 -18.19
CA SER A 603 58.32 -102.28 -19.47
C SER A 603 59.49 -103.28 -19.35
N PHE A 604 60.55 -102.92 -18.61
CA PHE A 604 61.69 -103.80 -18.34
C PHE A 604 61.28 -105.03 -17.51
N ALA A 605 60.41 -104.86 -16.52
CA ALA A 605 59.87 -105.97 -15.72
C ALA A 605 59.05 -106.94 -16.60
N SER A 606 58.17 -106.43 -17.46
CA SER A 606 57.39 -107.26 -18.38
C SER A 606 58.27 -108.04 -19.37
N LEU A 607 59.37 -107.43 -19.83
CA LEU A 607 60.35 -108.02 -20.74
C LEU A 607 61.16 -109.13 -20.03
N HIS A 608 61.48 -108.93 -18.76
CA HIS A 608 62.12 -109.92 -17.91
C HIS A 608 61.21 -111.14 -17.71
N ASP A 609 59.94 -110.92 -17.36
CA ASP A 609 58.97 -112.00 -17.16
C ASP A 609 58.70 -112.79 -18.44
N ALA A 610 58.61 -112.10 -19.59
CA ALA A 610 58.49 -112.72 -20.90
C ALA A 610 59.70 -113.62 -21.23
N LYS A 611 60.93 -113.18 -20.91
CA LYS A 611 62.16 -113.98 -21.07
C LYS A 611 62.16 -115.20 -20.15
N MET A 612 61.76 -115.04 -18.88
CA MET A 612 61.70 -116.15 -17.93
C MET A 612 60.67 -117.21 -18.34
N ALA A 613 59.50 -116.79 -18.84
CA ALA A 613 58.50 -117.69 -19.41
C ALA A 613 59.01 -118.42 -20.66
N ALA A 614 59.80 -117.76 -21.51
CA ALA A 614 60.43 -118.40 -22.67
C ALA A 614 61.47 -119.47 -22.27
N ILE A 615 62.28 -119.21 -21.24
CA ILE A 615 63.22 -120.18 -20.68
C ILE A 615 62.48 -121.39 -20.08
N ALA A 616 61.39 -121.15 -19.35
CA ALA A 616 60.57 -122.23 -18.81
C ALA A 616 59.98 -123.13 -19.92
N ARG A 617 59.45 -122.54 -20.99
CA ARG A 617 58.97 -123.29 -22.18
C ARG A 617 60.08 -124.06 -22.89
N ALA A 618 61.30 -123.52 -22.95
CA ALA A 618 62.45 -124.20 -23.53
C ALA A 618 62.89 -125.41 -22.68
N ARG A 619 62.91 -125.26 -21.35
CA ARG A 619 63.20 -126.36 -20.42
C ARG A 619 62.16 -127.47 -20.50
N LYS A 620 60.87 -127.12 -20.61
CA LYS A 620 59.79 -128.09 -20.79
C LYS A 620 59.96 -128.86 -22.10
N ARG A 621 60.22 -128.16 -23.22
CA ARG A 621 60.50 -128.82 -24.52
C ARG A 621 61.71 -129.74 -24.48
N LEU A 622 62.78 -129.34 -23.77
CA LEU A 622 63.95 -130.19 -23.59
C LEU A 622 63.61 -131.45 -22.77
N HIS A 623 62.81 -131.31 -21.73
CA HIS A 623 62.35 -132.43 -20.90
C HIS A 623 61.44 -133.38 -21.68
N ASP A 624 60.49 -132.85 -22.45
CA ASP A 624 59.59 -133.63 -23.30
C ASP A 624 60.37 -134.37 -24.41
N TRP A 625 61.35 -133.70 -25.03
CA TRP A 625 62.28 -134.32 -25.98
C TRP A 625 63.13 -135.42 -25.34
N GLN A 626 63.64 -135.20 -24.12
CA GLN A 626 64.38 -136.22 -23.37
C GLN A 626 63.52 -137.43 -23.02
N ALA A 627 62.25 -137.22 -22.65
CA ALA A 627 61.30 -138.30 -22.40
C ALA A 627 60.99 -139.08 -23.69
N GLU A 628 60.77 -138.39 -24.80
CA GLU A 628 60.53 -139.02 -26.11
C GLU A 628 61.75 -139.85 -26.57
N MET A 629 62.96 -139.30 -26.46
CA MET A 629 64.20 -139.99 -26.81
C MET A 629 64.48 -141.19 -25.89
N GLY A 630 64.14 -141.09 -24.60
CA GLY A 630 64.21 -142.21 -23.66
C GLY A 630 63.30 -143.38 -24.07
N THR A 631 62.08 -143.09 -24.54
CA THR A 631 61.13 -144.12 -24.98
C THR A 631 61.46 -144.75 -26.34
N LYS A 632 62.06 -143.99 -27.28
CA LYS A 632 62.36 -144.50 -28.63
C LYS A 632 63.71 -145.19 -28.78
N HIS A 633 64.71 -144.87 -27.94
CA HIS A 633 66.08 -145.36 -28.12
C HIS A 633 66.66 -146.14 -26.93
N GLY A 634 65.86 -146.49 -25.93
CA GLY A 634 66.32 -147.33 -24.81
C GLY A 634 67.47 -146.71 -24.00
N VAL A 635 67.60 -145.38 -24.03
CA VAL A 635 68.63 -144.65 -23.30
C VAL A 635 68.13 -144.38 -21.89
N HIS A 636 68.40 -145.32 -20.98
CA HIS A 636 68.16 -145.13 -19.55
C HIS A 636 69.24 -144.20 -18.97
N ARG A 637 68.79 -143.15 -18.27
CA ARG A 637 69.67 -142.20 -17.58
C ARG A 637 70.36 -142.91 -16.42
N SER A 638 71.69 -143.03 -16.46
CA SER A 638 72.45 -143.56 -15.32
C SER A 638 72.43 -142.52 -14.19
N GLU A 639 71.61 -142.77 -13.16
CA GLU A 639 71.62 -142.02 -11.90
C GLU A 639 72.83 -142.43 -11.05
N ALA A 640 74.04 -142.03 -11.47
CA ALA A 640 75.24 -142.23 -10.67
C ALA A 640 76.36 -141.27 -11.10
N VAL A 641 76.18 -139.96 -10.89
CA VAL A 641 77.31 -139.02 -10.83
C VAL A 641 77.10 -138.03 -9.68
N THR A 642 77.56 -138.48 -8.52
CA THR A 642 78.33 -137.76 -7.49
C THR A 642 77.88 -136.38 -7.02
N LYS A 643 77.35 -136.38 -5.78
CA LYS A 643 77.48 -135.34 -4.75
C LYS A 643 78.86 -134.66 -4.84
N ARG A 644 78.87 -133.36 -5.17
CA ARG A 644 80.03 -132.50 -4.89
C ARG A 644 80.01 -132.10 -3.42
N VAL A 645 81.14 -132.40 -2.79
CA VAL A 645 81.56 -132.14 -1.43
C VAL A 645 81.30 -130.69 -1.01
N HIS A 646 80.64 -130.52 0.15
CA HIS A 646 80.63 -129.28 0.92
C HIS A 646 82.05 -128.98 1.44
N LEU A 647 82.61 -127.84 1.04
CA LEU A 647 83.77 -127.23 1.69
C LEU A 647 83.29 -126.44 2.93
N PRO A 648 83.78 -126.73 4.14
CA PRO A 648 83.46 -125.94 5.32
C PRO A 648 84.40 -124.73 5.46
N GLY A 649 83.83 -123.55 5.68
CA GLY A 649 84.52 -122.42 6.33
C GLY A 649 85.17 -121.36 5.42
N ARG A 650 84.50 -120.20 5.30
CA ARG A 650 85.02 -118.83 5.50
C ARG A 650 84.25 -117.81 4.65
N TRP A 651 83.12 -117.34 5.17
CA TRP A 651 82.66 -115.96 4.99
C TRP A 651 81.95 -115.57 6.28
N PRO A 652 82.42 -114.56 7.03
CA PRO A 652 81.70 -114.12 8.21
C PRO A 652 80.51 -113.26 7.77
N THR A 653 79.36 -113.65 8.29
CA THR A 653 78.22 -112.79 8.59
C THR A 653 78.67 -111.62 9.46
N VAL A 654 78.28 -110.39 9.09
CA VAL A 654 78.07 -109.31 10.07
C VAL A 654 76.75 -108.62 9.74
N THR A 655 75.83 -108.78 10.68
CA THR A 655 74.62 -108.01 10.88
C THR A 655 74.92 -106.72 11.67
N SER A 656 74.22 -105.65 11.28
CA SER A 656 73.71 -104.54 12.13
C SER A 656 74.67 -103.43 12.60
N MET A 657 74.03 -102.28 12.87
CA MET A 657 74.50 -100.99 13.41
C MET A 657 75.08 -100.07 12.33
N GLY A 658 74.60 -98.85 12.09
CA GLY A 658 73.92 -97.88 12.93
C GLY A 658 74.84 -96.66 13.10
N GLY A 659 74.40 -95.48 12.66
CA GLY A 659 75.04 -94.18 13.00
C GLY A 659 75.75 -93.44 11.87
N THR A 660 75.19 -92.28 11.53
CA THR A 660 75.73 -91.10 10.81
C THR A 660 76.99 -90.50 11.49
N PRO A 661 77.58 -89.38 11.02
CA PRO A 661 77.46 -88.61 9.76
C PRO A 661 78.84 -88.33 9.11
N GLU A 662 78.79 -87.57 8.01
CA GLU A 662 79.78 -86.57 7.54
C GLU A 662 80.25 -86.73 6.09
N ARG A 663 79.97 -85.63 5.36
CA ARG A 663 80.53 -85.14 4.09
C ARG A 663 82.07 -85.31 3.98
N PRO A 664 82.73 -84.99 2.84
CA PRO A 664 82.24 -84.69 1.48
C PRO A 664 83.10 -85.37 0.37
N ALA A 665 82.80 -84.97 -0.87
CA ALA A 665 83.76 -84.61 -1.93
C ALA A 665 83.77 -85.47 -3.19
N LYS A 666 83.12 -84.90 -4.21
CA LYS A 666 83.48 -84.85 -5.63
C LYS A 666 84.85 -85.45 -5.95
N LEU A 667 84.90 -86.37 -6.91
CA LEU A 667 85.82 -86.26 -8.04
C LEU A 667 85.45 -87.20 -9.19
N THR A 668 85.14 -86.56 -10.30
CA THR A 668 85.26 -87.03 -11.68
C THR A 668 86.51 -87.88 -11.93
N ARG A 669 86.37 -89.02 -12.64
CA ARG A 669 87.02 -89.18 -13.94
C ARG A 669 86.54 -90.43 -14.68
N SER A 670 86.32 -90.18 -15.95
CA SER A 670 86.27 -91.07 -17.09
C SER A 670 87.46 -92.02 -17.22
N SER A 671 87.18 -93.08 -17.98
CA SER A 671 87.99 -93.73 -19.00
C SER A 671 88.80 -94.99 -18.65
N LEU A 672 88.39 -96.04 -19.36
CA LEU A 672 89.21 -97.00 -20.11
C LEU A 672 90.16 -97.89 -19.31
N PHE A 673 89.89 -99.20 -19.34
CA PHE A 673 90.88 -100.16 -19.81
C PHE A 673 90.20 -101.40 -20.42
N ALA A 674 90.61 -101.71 -21.64
CA ALA A 674 90.38 -102.96 -22.34
C ALA A 674 91.35 -104.05 -21.87
N ARG A 675 90.91 -105.32 -21.90
CA ARG A 675 91.69 -106.56 -22.12
C ARG A 675 90.69 -107.72 -22.21
N GLN A 676 90.35 -108.21 -23.40
CA GLN A 676 90.99 -109.33 -24.12
C GLN A 676 91.26 -110.58 -23.28
N MET A 677 90.47 -111.64 -23.53
CA MET A 677 90.94 -113.02 -23.73
C MET A 677 89.89 -113.84 -24.53
N PRO A 678 90.29 -114.80 -25.39
CA PRO A 678 89.44 -115.39 -26.43
C PRO A 678 89.11 -116.88 -26.13
N PRO A 679 88.63 -117.73 -27.07
CA PRO A 679 87.36 -118.45 -26.95
C PRO A 679 87.52 -119.96 -26.67
N ALA A 680 86.54 -120.58 -26.02
CA ALA A 680 86.46 -122.04 -25.93
C ALA A 680 85.39 -122.57 -26.89
N LEU A 681 85.86 -123.30 -27.90
CA LEU A 681 85.13 -124.08 -28.89
C LEU A 681 84.07 -125.00 -28.26
N LEU A 682 82.82 -124.84 -28.66
CA LEU A 682 81.81 -125.90 -28.61
C LEU A 682 81.24 -126.05 -30.03
N VAL A 683 81.73 -127.09 -30.71
CA VAL A 683 81.22 -127.56 -32.00
C VAL A 683 79.82 -128.15 -31.80
N PRO A 684 78.76 -127.68 -32.48
CA PRO A 684 77.53 -128.43 -32.60
C PRO A 684 77.63 -129.36 -33.82
N SER A 685 77.43 -130.65 -33.58
CA SER A 685 77.31 -131.71 -34.57
C SER A 685 76.29 -131.37 -35.67
N ALA A 686 76.72 -131.36 -36.93
CA ALA A 686 75.82 -131.29 -38.08
C ALA A 686 75.29 -132.70 -38.41
N VAL A 687 73.97 -132.85 -38.44
CA VAL A 687 73.27 -134.07 -38.88
C VAL A 687 72.91 -133.90 -40.35
N PHE A 688 73.34 -134.81 -41.20
CA PHE A 688 72.94 -134.88 -42.60
C PHE A 688 71.96 -136.03 -42.81
N ALA A 689 70.87 -135.80 -43.53
CA ALA A 689 69.97 -136.86 -43.97
C ALA A 689 70.43 -137.34 -45.36
N VAL A 690 70.71 -138.64 -45.48
CA VAL A 690 71.06 -139.32 -46.73
C VAL A 690 69.81 -140.06 -47.21
N GLN A 691 69.34 -139.78 -48.43
CA GLN A 691 68.27 -140.58 -49.04
C GLN A 691 68.83 -141.95 -49.48
N ALA A 692 67.95 -142.95 -49.66
CA ALA A 692 68.29 -144.36 -49.87
C ALA A 692 69.17 -144.62 -51.13
N ASP A 693 69.32 -143.63 -51.99
CA ASP A 693 70.06 -143.58 -53.25
C ASP A 693 71.35 -142.72 -53.16
N GLY A 694 71.76 -142.32 -51.96
CA GLY A 694 73.13 -141.89 -51.66
C GLY A 694 73.48 -140.43 -51.95
N ARG A 695 72.49 -139.55 -52.20
CA ARG A 695 72.73 -138.09 -52.35
C ARG A 695 72.32 -137.28 -51.11
N LEU A 696 73.11 -136.25 -50.81
CA LEU A 696 72.98 -135.35 -49.66
C LEU A 696 72.29 -134.03 -50.07
N LEU A 697 71.22 -133.63 -49.36
CA LEU A 697 70.52 -132.33 -49.54
C LEU A 697 70.65 -131.47 -48.27
N SER A 698 70.88 -130.16 -48.43
CA SER A 698 70.97 -129.19 -47.32
C SER A 698 69.67 -128.36 -47.14
N PRO A 699 69.31 -127.91 -45.92
CA PRO A 699 67.95 -127.47 -45.56
C PRO A 699 67.67 -125.97 -45.81
N ARG A 700 68.20 -125.37 -46.89
CA ARG A 700 68.09 -123.91 -47.13
C ARG A 700 66.94 -123.45 -48.04
N THR A 701 66.20 -124.33 -48.69
CA THR A 701 65.23 -123.94 -49.72
C THR A 701 63.76 -123.86 -49.27
N ILE A 702 63.39 -124.44 -48.11
CA ILE A 702 61.98 -124.47 -47.66
C ILE A 702 61.65 -123.31 -46.70
N ALA A 703 62.65 -122.73 -46.02
CA ALA A 703 62.44 -121.65 -45.05
C ALA A 703 62.31 -120.26 -45.70
N SER A 704 62.90 -120.03 -46.87
CA SER A 704 62.89 -118.72 -47.54
C SER A 704 61.55 -118.36 -48.17
N GLU A 705 60.79 -119.34 -48.66
CA GLU A 705 59.51 -119.10 -49.33
C GLU A 705 58.39 -118.73 -48.33
N ARG A 706 58.45 -119.25 -47.10
CA ARG A 706 57.49 -118.93 -46.04
C ARG A 706 57.63 -117.50 -45.51
N VAL A 707 58.87 -117.03 -45.33
CA VAL A 707 59.15 -115.67 -44.85
C VAL A 707 58.70 -114.62 -45.87
N ALA A 708 58.87 -114.89 -47.16
CA ALA A 708 58.43 -113.99 -48.23
C ALA A 708 56.90 -113.84 -48.30
N ALA A 709 56.14 -114.90 -48.00
CA ALA A 709 54.68 -114.87 -47.98
C ALA A 709 54.11 -114.05 -46.80
N GLU A 710 54.71 -114.17 -45.61
CA GLU A 710 54.30 -113.41 -44.42
C GLU A 710 54.59 -111.91 -44.55
N GLU A 711 55.72 -111.55 -45.19
CA GLU A 711 56.07 -110.14 -45.42
C GLU A 711 55.09 -109.45 -46.38
N LEU A 712 54.60 -110.17 -47.40
CA LEU A 712 53.61 -109.63 -48.34
C LEU A 712 52.27 -109.36 -47.64
N GLN A 713 51.85 -110.24 -46.74
CA GLN A 713 50.59 -110.12 -46.00
C GLN A 713 50.60 -108.93 -45.01
N LEU A 714 51.74 -108.68 -44.36
CA LEU A 714 51.92 -107.50 -43.49
C LEU A 714 51.88 -106.19 -44.28
N ARG A 715 52.48 -106.14 -45.48
CA ARG A 715 52.42 -104.95 -46.35
C ARG A 715 50.98 -104.62 -46.75
N THR A 716 50.16 -105.62 -47.04
CA THR A 716 48.74 -105.41 -47.36
C THR A 716 47.96 -104.83 -46.17
N GLN A 717 48.19 -105.33 -44.95
CA GLN A 717 47.53 -104.82 -43.74
C GLN A 717 47.91 -103.37 -43.40
N VAL A 718 49.18 -102.99 -43.59
CA VAL A 718 49.63 -101.61 -43.33
C VAL A 718 48.98 -100.64 -44.31
N ILE A 719 48.89 -100.99 -45.59
CA ILE A 719 48.25 -100.17 -46.62
C ILE A 719 46.75 -99.99 -46.32
N GLU A 720 46.04 -101.05 -45.91
CA GLU A 720 44.63 -100.95 -45.52
C GLU A 720 44.42 -100.09 -44.27
N SER A 721 45.33 -100.19 -43.28
CA SER A 721 45.27 -99.35 -42.07
C SER A 721 45.52 -97.88 -42.39
N GLN A 722 46.43 -97.56 -43.31
CA GLN A 722 46.68 -96.17 -43.74
C GLN A 722 45.47 -95.60 -44.47
N LYS A 723 44.86 -96.36 -45.39
CA LYS A 723 43.62 -95.94 -46.08
C LYS A 723 42.46 -95.65 -45.11
N ARG A 724 42.31 -96.42 -44.03
CA ARG A 724 41.29 -96.15 -42.98
C ARG A 724 41.56 -94.85 -42.21
N LYS A 725 42.83 -94.56 -41.89
CA LYS A 725 43.21 -93.30 -41.22
C LYS A 725 42.98 -92.09 -42.11
N GLU A 726 43.32 -92.19 -43.39
CA GLU A 726 43.07 -91.12 -44.37
C GLU A 726 41.56 -90.87 -44.58
N ALA A 727 40.75 -91.93 -44.65
CA ALA A 727 39.29 -91.80 -44.74
C ALA A 727 38.68 -91.09 -43.51
N MET A 728 39.15 -91.40 -42.30
CA MET A 728 38.69 -90.71 -41.08
C MET A 728 39.13 -89.24 -41.05
N ALA A 729 40.37 -88.94 -41.44
CA ALA A 729 40.86 -87.56 -41.54
C ALA A 729 40.07 -86.74 -42.57
N TYR A 730 39.66 -87.36 -43.67
CA TYR A 730 38.82 -86.73 -44.69
C TYR A 730 37.42 -86.38 -44.15
N LEU A 731 36.76 -87.31 -43.45
CA LEU A 731 35.47 -87.04 -42.80
C LEU A 731 35.54 -85.93 -41.75
N GLN A 732 36.65 -85.87 -41.00
CA GLN A 732 36.85 -84.83 -39.98
C GLN A 732 36.99 -83.43 -40.61
N ARG A 733 37.70 -83.32 -41.74
CA ARG A 733 37.80 -82.07 -42.50
C ARG A 733 36.47 -81.61 -43.08
N LEU A 734 35.62 -82.54 -43.55
CA LEU A 734 34.26 -82.24 -44.01
C LEU A 734 33.41 -81.64 -42.88
N LYS A 735 33.45 -82.26 -41.70
CA LYS A 735 32.71 -81.79 -40.53
C LYS A 735 33.18 -80.41 -40.04
N GLU A 736 34.48 -80.15 -40.10
CA GLU A 736 35.05 -78.84 -39.76
C GLU A 736 34.62 -77.76 -40.77
N LYS A 737 34.51 -78.11 -42.05
CA LYS A 737 34.01 -77.21 -43.09
C LYS A 737 32.53 -76.85 -42.88
N GLU A 738 31.68 -77.82 -42.56
CA GLU A 738 30.26 -77.58 -42.24
C GLU A 738 30.11 -76.67 -41.01
N LEU A 739 30.90 -76.89 -39.95
CA LEU A 739 30.89 -76.05 -38.76
C LEU A 739 31.31 -74.60 -39.07
N ARG A 740 32.30 -74.39 -39.94
CA ARG A 740 32.69 -73.05 -40.39
C ARG A 740 31.59 -72.35 -41.19
N GLU A 741 30.90 -73.08 -42.07
CA GLU A 741 29.78 -72.53 -42.83
C GLU A 741 28.61 -72.15 -41.93
N GLN A 742 28.31 -72.95 -40.89
CA GLN A 742 27.32 -72.60 -39.87
C GLN A 742 27.72 -71.38 -39.05
N ALA A 743 29.00 -71.27 -38.66
CA ALA A 743 29.50 -70.11 -37.93
C ALA A 743 29.39 -68.82 -38.77
N LEU A 744 29.77 -68.88 -40.05
CA LEU A 744 29.64 -67.74 -40.97
C LEU A 744 28.18 -67.32 -41.17
N LYS A 745 27.24 -68.28 -41.30
CA LYS A 745 25.80 -67.96 -41.34
C LYS A 745 25.31 -67.31 -40.05
N SER A 746 25.81 -67.72 -38.89
CA SER A 746 25.44 -67.10 -37.61
C SER A 746 25.96 -65.67 -37.44
N ILE A 747 27.13 -65.37 -38.01
CA ILE A 747 27.72 -64.03 -38.02
C ILE A 747 26.93 -63.12 -38.96
N ALA A 748 26.61 -63.59 -40.17
CA ALA A 748 25.78 -62.84 -41.12
C ALA A 748 24.39 -62.50 -40.55
N ALA A 749 23.74 -63.46 -39.87
CA ALA A 749 22.45 -63.23 -39.22
C ALA A 749 22.52 -62.25 -38.03
N ARG A 750 23.70 -62.02 -37.44
CA ARG A 750 23.89 -61.02 -36.38
C ARG A 750 24.18 -59.64 -36.95
N THR A 751 24.85 -59.54 -38.09
CA THR A 751 25.10 -58.25 -38.76
C THR A 751 23.83 -57.67 -39.35
N ASP A 752 22.96 -58.49 -39.96
CA ASP A 752 21.68 -58.00 -40.51
C ASP A 752 20.71 -57.50 -39.43
N LYS A 753 20.89 -57.93 -38.17
CA LYS A 753 20.07 -57.51 -37.03
C LYS A 753 20.58 -56.27 -36.28
N ALA A 754 21.75 -55.75 -36.71
CA ALA A 754 22.34 -54.53 -36.16
C ALA A 754 22.10 -53.29 -37.05
N ASP A 755 21.63 -53.51 -38.29
CA ASP A 755 21.30 -52.47 -39.27
C ASP A 755 19.78 -52.25 -39.45
N GLU A 756 18.94 -52.92 -38.66
CA GLU A 756 17.52 -52.57 -38.36
C GLU A 756 17.43 -51.92 -36.97
#